data_AF-A0A4Q9PWA7-F1
#
_entry.id   AF-A0A4Q9PWA7-F1
#
_cell.length_a   1.000
_cell.length_b   1.000
_cell.length_c   1.000
_cell.angle_alpha   90.00
_cell.angle_beta   90.00
_cell.angle_gamma   90.00
#
_symmetry.space_group_name_H-M   'P 1'
#
loop_
_entity.id
_entity.type
_entity.pdbx_description
1 polymer ?
#
loop_
_entity_poly.entity_id
_entity_poly.type
_entity_poly.pdbx_seq_one_letter_code
_entity_poly.pdbx_strand_id
1 'polypeptide(L)'
;MVVLTTSFAVLALSLPHVSHGSTLRARQNPATPAIPGTDYKFLGCFTDQGARSLGGASLVNTTGMTVESCVSFCSSQNFNFAGLEFAQECWCGDEIANGGTNATLSDCNFACTGNPDEICGAGNRLSVYWNGVAPPPPPTVVPSVGLWESLGCFNDSVNARVLPTGVNVPGNFTVEGCTEACFNANFPLAGMEFAAQCFCSTNIANGGAPIDASLCNMACAGNSTELCGGPNALNVYNFTGTITGTPGAPVGGGGGGGTGPVLVNPVTSGLPGTWTYAACYVDNANGRVFANQNPDDQNLTVESCVASCASQNFTLAGLEFGVQCFCGDTLIDGAVVGDPTTCNMACGGNTQEACGGPNRLSVYTSTENVVALPVPTPKNSSLPGNWEYQGCLQEAPNGVRLFPNKIVQPTNNSIDNCLNQCAAFGYPAAGTEFGQECYCGDVSDTDASPGFAPESDCNIACPGDPIHLCGGGNRLSYYKWNGVMNDWKTPANTGFYEFFVPGVVVPLLVTLGINNKVSFVEKFGTSEFTNSTGAYELDLSLVDDFEKTWRTMHVKSDTFCAGAVVLPDRAARHLMFGGWSLDSTFGVRLYAPDGSPGVNGTNDWEENFNELKLQRGRWYPSGLVLSNGSVLIVGGEVGSNGAPEPTLEILPTPEGGPTYLFMDWLNRTDPNNLYPFLHMLPSGNIFVGYYNEARILDPVTFDTIKTLPNMPGSVVSPAAGRTYPLEGTAVLFPQHAPYTDPLTVLVCGGSNFGLALDNCVSIQPEVDGAEWVLERMPSPRVMTSMSALPDGTFLIVNGAQQGVAGFGLATNPNLQALLYDPSQPVGSRISILNTTIVARLYHSESTRVQLLPDGRVLISGSDPQTPGFPEEMRVEVYVPPYLTQGRTQPSFTVDEKDWEYGSSHTIHVQLFEGTTETMRVSMIAATSSTNILLPSLPQHGNAMGMRTIFPEFTCVGNTCTVVAPPNQFVSPPGWWQIWVLDGPTPSHSNWIRIGGDPAQLGNWPNFPDFTLPGVGPPA
;
A
#
# COMPACT_ATOMS: atom_id res chain seq x y z
N MET A 1 -49.69 -46.59 47.96
CA MET A 1 -50.68 -47.63 47.56
C MET A 1 -50.79 -47.59 46.04
N VAL A 2 -50.63 -48.72 45.36
CA VAL A 2 -50.84 -48.94 43.90
C VAL A 2 -50.16 -47.96 42.93
N VAL A 3 -49.10 -48.45 42.29
CA VAL A 3 -48.63 -47.99 40.97
C VAL A 3 -49.53 -48.57 39.90
N LEU A 4 -49.84 -47.84 38.81
CA LEU A 4 -49.96 -48.43 37.48
C LEU A 4 -49.73 -47.39 36.37
N THR A 5 -49.19 -47.84 35.24
CA THR A 5 -48.82 -47.03 34.06
C THR A 5 -49.68 -47.36 32.86
N THR A 6 -50.11 -46.36 32.08
CA THR A 6 -50.52 -46.53 30.69
C THR A 6 -50.10 -45.33 29.85
N SER A 7 -49.60 -45.60 28.64
CA SER A 7 -49.14 -44.59 27.68
C SER A 7 -50.27 -44.18 26.73
N PHE A 8 -50.22 -42.95 26.21
CA PHE A 8 -50.66 -42.64 24.84
C PHE A 8 -49.76 -41.55 24.25
N ALA A 9 -49.53 -41.62 22.94
CA ALA A 9 -48.57 -40.76 22.24
C ALA A 9 -49.27 -39.64 21.44
N VAL A 10 -48.56 -38.52 21.27
CA VAL A 10 -48.87 -37.46 20.30
C VAL A 10 -47.58 -37.16 19.54
N LEU A 11 -47.69 -36.94 18.23
CA LEU A 11 -46.55 -36.69 17.35
C LEU A 11 -45.87 -35.35 17.67
N ALA A 12 -44.56 -35.38 17.93
CA ALA A 12 -43.70 -34.22 17.78
C ALA A 12 -43.12 -34.22 16.36
N LEU A 13 -43.46 -33.22 15.54
CA LEU A 13 -42.82 -33.00 14.24
C LEU A 13 -41.45 -32.34 14.45
N SER A 14 -40.42 -33.17 14.59
CA SER A 14 -39.03 -32.71 14.64
C SER A 14 -38.56 -32.27 13.25
N LEU A 15 -38.64 -30.97 12.96
CA LEU A 15 -37.78 -30.36 11.95
C LEU A 15 -36.34 -30.44 12.48
N PRO A 16 -35.39 -31.06 11.75
CA PRO A 16 -34.01 -31.17 12.22
C PRO A 16 -33.33 -29.80 12.17
N HIS A 17 -32.48 -29.52 13.17
CA HIS A 17 -31.53 -28.40 13.07
C HIS A 17 -30.62 -28.64 11.85
N VAL A 18 -30.76 -27.82 10.83
CA VAL A 18 -29.76 -27.72 9.75
C VAL A 18 -28.60 -26.91 10.29
N SER A 19 -27.65 -27.60 10.93
CA SER A 19 -26.31 -27.08 11.14
C SER A 19 -25.73 -26.71 9.78
N HIS A 20 -25.57 -25.41 9.52
CA HIS A 20 -24.77 -24.92 8.39
C HIS A 20 -23.29 -25.12 8.73
N GLY A 21 -22.88 -26.39 8.79
CA GLY A 21 -21.48 -26.75 8.67
C GLY A 21 -21.01 -26.24 7.31
N SER A 22 -19.94 -25.45 7.32
CA SER A 22 -19.36 -24.91 6.10
C SER A 22 -19.11 -26.04 5.11
N THR A 23 -19.79 -25.99 3.96
CA THR A 23 -19.45 -26.82 2.82
C THR A 23 -18.15 -26.30 2.23
N LEU A 24 -17.05 -26.64 2.91
CA LEU A 24 -15.79 -26.91 2.23
C LEU A 24 -16.14 -27.79 1.04
N ARG A 25 -16.16 -27.20 -0.15
CA ARG A 25 -15.94 -27.95 -1.37
C ARG A 25 -14.54 -28.52 -1.19
N ALA A 26 -14.46 -29.76 -0.70
CA ALA A 26 -13.40 -30.64 -1.11
C ALA A 26 -13.39 -30.54 -2.64
N ARG A 27 -12.34 -29.94 -3.22
CA ARG A 27 -12.10 -30.07 -4.65
C ARG A 27 -12.17 -31.57 -4.90
N GLN A 28 -13.09 -31.98 -5.76
CA GLN A 28 -13.08 -33.37 -6.23
C GLN A 28 -11.67 -33.61 -6.76
N ASN A 29 -11.04 -34.73 -6.41
CA ASN A 29 -9.79 -35.12 -7.06
C ASN A 29 -10.04 -34.99 -8.57
N PRO A 30 -9.29 -34.14 -9.29
CA PRO A 30 -9.49 -33.99 -10.72
C PRO A 30 -9.17 -35.35 -11.35
N ALA A 31 -10.21 -36.06 -11.75
CA ALA A 31 -10.07 -37.26 -12.56
C ALA A 31 -9.58 -36.78 -13.93
N THR A 32 -8.26 -36.74 -14.08
CA THR A 32 -7.55 -36.12 -15.21
C THR A 32 -8.20 -36.56 -16.53
N PRO A 33 -8.77 -35.63 -17.32
CA PRO A 33 -9.30 -35.96 -18.63
C PRO A 33 -8.23 -36.66 -19.47
N ALA A 34 -8.62 -37.71 -20.18
CA ALA A 34 -7.72 -38.33 -21.16
C ALA A 34 -7.59 -37.36 -22.34
N ILE A 35 -6.38 -36.83 -22.57
CA ILE A 35 -6.08 -35.84 -23.61
C ILE A 35 -6.45 -36.41 -24.99
N PRO A 36 -7.51 -35.90 -25.67
CA PRO A 36 -8.03 -36.56 -26.86
C PRO A 36 -7.07 -36.44 -28.04
N GLY A 37 -6.51 -37.58 -28.49
CA GLY A 37 -5.65 -37.65 -29.67
C GLY A 37 -4.15 -37.70 -29.40
N THR A 38 -3.71 -37.91 -28.15
CA THR A 38 -2.29 -38.11 -27.80
C THR A 38 -2.11 -39.36 -26.93
N ASP A 39 -0.95 -40.02 -27.01
CA ASP A 39 -0.61 -41.16 -26.14
C ASP A 39 -0.16 -40.73 -24.72
N TYR A 40 0.01 -39.43 -24.50
CA TYR A 40 0.45 -38.81 -23.25
C TYR A 40 -0.57 -38.96 -22.11
N LYS A 41 -0.06 -39.27 -20.91
CA LYS A 41 -0.84 -39.45 -19.68
C LYS A 41 -0.18 -38.68 -18.55
N PHE A 42 -0.98 -38.09 -17.65
CA PHE A 42 -0.46 -37.44 -16.45
C PHE A 42 0.27 -38.46 -15.56
N LEU A 43 1.50 -38.12 -15.17
CA LEU A 43 2.42 -38.98 -14.42
C LEU A 43 2.51 -38.57 -12.94
N GLY A 44 2.45 -37.27 -12.65
CA GLY A 44 2.55 -36.73 -11.30
C GLY A 44 2.99 -35.27 -11.27
N CYS A 45 3.21 -34.77 -10.05
CA CYS A 45 3.80 -33.46 -9.80
C CYS A 45 5.27 -33.67 -9.45
N PHE A 46 6.21 -33.14 -10.22
CA PHE A 46 7.65 -33.37 -9.98
C PHE A 46 8.34 -32.11 -9.47
N THR A 47 9.29 -32.28 -8.54
CA THR A 47 10.15 -31.17 -8.10
C THR A 47 11.02 -30.69 -9.25
N ASP A 48 11.17 -29.38 -9.40
CA ASP A 48 12.23 -28.79 -10.23
C ASP A 48 13.14 -27.90 -9.35
N GLN A 49 14.46 -28.03 -9.47
CA GLN A 49 15.41 -27.48 -8.48
C GLN A 49 16.76 -27.10 -9.10
N GLY A 50 16.97 -25.79 -9.34
CA GLY A 50 18.26 -25.23 -9.76
C GLY A 50 18.60 -25.51 -11.23
N ALA A 51 18.87 -26.78 -11.56
CA ALA A 51 19.05 -27.25 -12.94
C ALA A 51 17.77 -27.96 -13.41
N ARG A 52 17.23 -27.56 -14.57
CA ARG A 52 15.90 -27.98 -15.05
C ARG A 52 15.78 -29.52 -15.14
N SER A 53 14.70 -30.05 -14.57
CA SER A 53 14.40 -31.50 -14.53
C SER A 53 13.92 -32.04 -15.87
N LEU A 54 13.45 -31.16 -16.78
CA LEU A 54 13.19 -31.44 -18.19
C LEU A 54 14.02 -30.46 -19.03
N GLY A 55 15.17 -30.92 -19.52
CA GLY A 55 16.19 -30.08 -20.19
C GLY A 55 16.09 -30.01 -21.72
N GLY A 56 14.94 -30.40 -22.31
CA GLY A 56 14.70 -30.37 -23.75
C GLY A 56 14.17 -29.03 -24.27
N ALA A 57 13.35 -29.07 -25.33
CA ALA A 57 12.73 -27.86 -25.86
C ALA A 57 11.72 -27.23 -24.89
N SER A 58 11.53 -25.92 -24.96
CA SER A 58 10.62 -25.16 -24.09
C SER A 58 9.75 -24.17 -24.86
N LEU A 59 8.60 -23.84 -24.27
CA LEU A 59 7.63 -22.88 -24.79
C LEU A 59 7.00 -22.11 -23.62
N VAL A 60 6.85 -20.80 -23.75
CA VAL A 60 6.16 -19.94 -22.78
C VAL A 60 4.99 -19.25 -23.46
N ASN A 61 3.81 -19.28 -22.83
CA ASN A 61 2.61 -18.61 -23.32
C ASN A 61 1.84 -17.96 -22.15
N THR A 62 2.01 -16.66 -21.99
CA THR A 62 1.51 -15.87 -20.84
C THR A 62 -0.01 -15.68 -20.83
N THR A 63 -0.72 -15.98 -21.92
CA THR A 63 -2.18 -15.73 -22.05
C THR A 63 -2.98 -16.91 -22.61
N GLY A 64 -2.35 -18.07 -22.81
CA GLY A 64 -2.96 -19.17 -23.56
C GLY A 64 -2.29 -20.53 -23.43
N MET A 65 -1.56 -20.79 -22.34
CA MET A 65 -1.01 -22.12 -22.06
C MET A 65 -2.13 -23.06 -21.61
N THR A 66 -2.26 -24.21 -22.25
CA THR A 66 -3.06 -25.37 -21.80
C THR A 66 -2.22 -26.64 -21.83
N VAL A 67 -2.67 -27.68 -21.14
CA VAL A 67 -2.06 -29.01 -21.13
C VAL A 67 -1.95 -29.57 -22.56
N GLU A 68 -2.99 -29.46 -23.38
CA GLU A 68 -2.98 -29.89 -24.79
C GLU A 68 -1.93 -29.12 -25.59
N SER A 69 -1.81 -27.80 -25.35
CA SER A 69 -0.85 -26.96 -26.08
C SER A 69 0.60 -27.37 -25.82
N CYS A 70 0.93 -27.69 -24.55
CA CYS A 70 2.26 -28.16 -24.18
C CYS A 70 2.54 -29.59 -24.66
N VAL A 71 1.60 -30.51 -24.46
CA VAL A 71 1.73 -31.91 -24.91
C VAL A 71 1.84 -31.98 -26.43
N SER A 72 1.06 -31.18 -27.17
CA SER A 72 1.17 -31.06 -28.63
C SER A 72 2.53 -30.50 -29.06
N PHE A 73 3.04 -29.47 -28.36
CA PHE A 73 4.37 -28.93 -28.60
C PHE A 73 5.47 -29.99 -28.39
N CYS A 74 5.54 -30.64 -27.21
CA CYS A 74 6.55 -31.66 -26.93
C CYS A 74 6.44 -32.88 -27.86
N SER A 75 5.22 -33.32 -28.16
CA SER A 75 4.97 -34.40 -29.13
C SER A 75 5.40 -34.03 -30.55
N SER A 76 5.32 -32.76 -30.96
CA SER A 76 5.81 -32.29 -32.27
C SER A 76 7.34 -32.35 -32.40
N GLN A 77 8.04 -32.29 -31.27
CA GLN A 77 9.50 -32.38 -31.19
C GLN A 77 10.01 -33.81 -30.91
N ASN A 78 9.11 -34.81 -30.82
CA ASN A 78 9.38 -36.22 -30.52
C ASN A 78 9.91 -36.53 -29.11
N PHE A 79 9.75 -35.63 -28.14
CA PHE A 79 10.08 -35.91 -26.74
C PHE A 79 9.11 -36.93 -26.12
N ASN A 80 9.54 -37.58 -25.03
CA ASN A 80 8.74 -38.56 -24.29
C ASN A 80 7.99 -37.98 -23.06
N PHE A 81 8.47 -36.87 -22.52
CA PHE A 81 7.89 -36.13 -21.39
C PHE A 81 7.57 -34.68 -21.75
N ALA A 82 6.50 -34.18 -21.14
CA ALA A 82 6.05 -32.79 -21.19
C ALA A 82 5.67 -32.34 -19.77
N GLY A 83 6.27 -31.26 -19.28
CA GLY A 83 6.03 -30.71 -17.94
C GLY A 83 5.59 -29.26 -18.02
N LEU A 84 4.52 -28.91 -17.31
CA LEU A 84 4.04 -27.53 -17.23
C LEU A 84 4.42 -26.90 -15.89
N GLU A 85 4.95 -25.67 -15.91
CA GLU A 85 5.34 -24.90 -14.72
C GLU A 85 4.70 -23.51 -14.72
N PHE A 86 4.57 -22.94 -13.52
CA PHE A 86 4.30 -21.52 -13.29
C PHE A 86 3.10 -20.95 -14.08
N ALA A 87 2.02 -21.73 -14.24
CA ALA A 87 0.82 -21.41 -15.04
C ALA A 87 1.02 -21.29 -16.56
N GLN A 88 2.21 -20.95 -17.04
CA GLN A 88 2.46 -20.40 -18.38
C GLN A 88 3.65 -21.03 -19.14
N GLU A 89 4.43 -21.89 -18.50
CA GLU A 89 5.63 -22.50 -19.08
C GLU A 89 5.43 -23.97 -19.41
N CYS A 90 6.07 -24.42 -20.47
CA CYS A 90 6.08 -25.79 -20.96
C CYS A 90 7.53 -26.21 -21.22
N TRP A 91 7.93 -27.36 -20.67
CA TRP A 91 9.28 -27.92 -20.71
C TRP A 91 9.21 -29.38 -21.18
N CYS A 92 9.98 -29.75 -22.20
CA CYS A 92 9.98 -31.09 -22.77
C CYS A 92 11.25 -31.88 -22.36
N GLY A 93 11.23 -33.21 -22.44
CA GLY A 93 12.42 -34.02 -22.23
C GLY A 93 12.22 -35.51 -22.53
N ASP A 94 13.31 -36.28 -22.51
CA ASP A 94 13.29 -37.74 -22.70
C ASP A 94 13.59 -38.53 -21.42
N GLU A 95 13.99 -37.83 -20.36
CA GLU A 95 14.18 -38.33 -19.00
C GLU A 95 13.87 -37.22 -18.00
N ILE A 96 13.70 -37.59 -16.72
CA ILE A 96 13.55 -36.64 -15.62
C ILE A 96 14.92 -36.50 -14.96
N ALA A 97 15.63 -35.44 -15.32
CA ALA A 97 17.01 -35.17 -14.94
C ALA A 97 17.14 -34.50 -13.56
N ASN A 98 18.38 -34.21 -13.14
CA ASN A 98 18.72 -33.29 -12.04
C ASN A 98 18.08 -33.59 -10.68
N GLY A 99 17.66 -34.83 -10.43
CA GLY A 99 17.03 -35.24 -9.17
C GLY A 99 15.54 -34.92 -9.06
N GLY A 100 14.85 -34.65 -10.17
CA GLY A 100 13.40 -34.46 -10.19
C GLY A 100 12.64 -35.66 -9.61
N THR A 101 11.98 -35.46 -8.46
CA THR A 101 11.25 -36.50 -7.74
C THR A 101 9.76 -36.19 -7.65
N ASN A 102 8.91 -37.22 -7.57
CA ASN A 102 7.46 -37.07 -7.52
C ASN A 102 7.04 -36.51 -6.14
N ALA A 103 6.60 -35.26 -6.12
CA ALA A 103 6.11 -34.52 -4.98
C ALA A 103 4.63 -34.81 -4.69
N THR A 104 4.09 -34.22 -3.63
CA THR A 104 2.65 -34.25 -3.35
C THR A 104 1.85 -33.53 -4.45
N LEU A 105 0.76 -34.14 -4.92
CA LEU A 105 -0.08 -33.57 -5.98
C LEU A 105 -0.69 -32.21 -5.64
N SER A 106 -0.75 -31.84 -4.35
CA SER A 106 -1.16 -30.52 -3.87
C SER A 106 -0.15 -29.41 -4.13
N ASP A 107 1.10 -29.75 -4.43
CA ASP A 107 2.17 -28.79 -4.67
C ASP A 107 2.04 -28.16 -6.07
N CYS A 108 1.59 -28.94 -7.05
CA CYS A 108 1.18 -28.43 -8.36
C CYS A 108 -0.25 -27.91 -8.24
N ASN A 109 -0.40 -26.58 -8.09
CA ASN A 109 -1.68 -25.95 -7.76
C ASN A 109 -1.98 -24.66 -8.56
N PHE A 110 -1.09 -24.23 -9.45
CA PHE A 110 -1.33 -23.11 -10.35
C PHE A 110 -2.27 -23.53 -11.48
N ALA A 111 -3.28 -22.70 -11.75
CA ALA A 111 -4.17 -22.89 -12.89
C ALA A 111 -3.49 -22.47 -14.20
N CYS A 112 -3.81 -23.13 -15.32
CA CYS A 112 -3.20 -22.80 -16.61
C CYS A 112 -3.70 -21.46 -17.19
N THR A 113 -2.82 -20.64 -17.80
CA THR A 113 -3.20 -19.30 -18.31
C THR A 113 -4.25 -19.32 -19.43
N GLY A 114 -4.33 -20.41 -20.20
CA GLY A 114 -5.32 -20.63 -21.25
C GLY A 114 -6.54 -21.44 -20.81
N ASN A 115 -6.49 -22.14 -19.68
CA ASN A 115 -7.65 -22.84 -19.11
C ASN A 115 -7.58 -22.93 -17.57
N PRO A 116 -8.45 -22.21 -16.83
CA PRO A 116 -8.42 -22.19 -15.37
C PRO A 116 -8.86 -23.50 -14.69
N ASP A 117 -9.45 -24.45 -15.43
CA ASP A 117 -9.83 -25.78 -14.91
C ASP A 117 -8.67 -26.82 -14.99
N GLU A 118 -7.52 -26.46 -15.59
CA GLU A 118 -6.31 -27.29 -15.69
C GLU A 118 -5.20 -26.85 -14.73
N ILE A 119 -4.25 -27.75 -14.43
CA ILE A 119 -3.15 -27.50 -13.47
C ILE A 119 -1.80 -27.47 -14.17
N CYS A 120 -1.19 -26.28 -14.22
CA CYS A 120 0.11 -25.98 -14.85
C CYS A 120 1.20 -25.78 -13.79
N GLY A 121 1.48 -26.84 -13.02
CA GLY A 121 2.56 -26.87 -12.03
C GLY A 121 2.38 -25.92 -10.85
N ALA A 122 3.49 -25.42 -10.34
CA ALA A 122 3.65 -24.25 -9.48
C ALA A 122 5.12 -23.80 -9.57
N GLY A 123 5.59 -22.85 -8.75
CA GLY A 123 7.03 -22.54 -8.69
C GLY A 123 7.85 -23.74 -8.18
N ASN A 124 8.91 -24.11 -8.91
CA ASN A 124 9.77 -25.27 -8.62
C ASN A 124 9.00 -26.62 -8.62
N ARG A 125 7.95 -26.73 -9.46
CA ARG A 125 6.99 -27.85 -9.53
C ARG A 125 6.39 -28.04 -10.92
N LEU A 126 6.75 -29.12 -11.59
CA LEU A 126 6.25 -29.49 -12.93
C LEU A 126 5.03 -30.42 -12.85
N SER A 127 3.92 -30.05 -13.50
CA SER A 127 2.85 -31.01 -13.85
C SER A 127 3.33 -31.87 -15.02
N VAL A 128 3.79 -33.11 -14.77
CA VAL A 128 4.44 -33.96 -15.79
C VAL A 128 3.46 -34.94 -16.45
N TYR A 129 3.56 -35.03 -17.77
CA TYR A 129 2.84 -35.94 -18.66
C TYR A 129 3.86 -36.78 -19.46
N TRP A 130 3.52 -38.04 -19.74
CA TRP A 130 4.42 -39.03 -20.34
C TRP A 130 3.70 -39.92 -21.35
N ASN A 131 4.34 -40.20 -22.49
CA ASN A 131 3.77 -40.97 -23.61
C ASN A 131 3.73 -42.50 -23.43
N GLY A 132 4.28 -43.04 -22.34
CA GLY A 132 4.31 -44.48 -22.06
C GLY A 132 5.54 -45.22 -22.61
N VAL A 133 6.48 -44.54 -23.27
CA VAL A 133 7.77 -45.13 -23.68
C VAL A 133 8.66 -45.28 -22.45
N ALA A 134 9.08 -46.51 -22.14
CA ALA A 134 9.89 -46.79 -20.96
C ALA A 134 11.19 -45.95 -20.97
N PRO A 135 11.53 -45.26 -19.86
CA PRO A 135 12.73 -44.43 -19.80
C PRO A 135 13.99 -45.28 -20.00
N PRO A 136 15.09 -44.69 -20.50
CA PRO A 136 16.37 -45.37 -20.59
C PRO A 136 16.83 -45.88 -19.21
N PRO A 137 17.57 -47.01 -19.14
CA PRO A 137 18.14 -47.47 -17.88
C PRO A 137 19.10 -46.40 -17.33
N PRO A 138 19.13 -46.20 -15.99
CA PRO A 138 19.95 -45.16 -15.39
C PRO A 138 21.44 -45.38 -15.68
N PRO A 139 22.25 -44.30 -15.80
CA PRO A 139 23.66 -44.40 -16.12
C PRO A 139 24.42 -45.25 -15.12
N THR A 140 25.38 -46.03 -15.62
CA THR A 140 26.19 -46.95 -14.81
C THR A 140 27.68 -46.66 -14.91
N VAL A 141 28.44 -47.02 -13.86
CA VAL A 141 29.90 -47.14 -13.98
C VAL A 141 30.16 -48.36 -14.86
N VAL A 142 30.82 -48.16 -16.01
CA VAL A 142 31.23 -49.26 -16.88
C VAL A 142 32.25 -50.12 -16.11
N PRO A 143 32.00 -51.42 -15.87
CA PRO A 143 32.88 -52.20 -15.01
C PRO A 143 34.25 -52.47 -15.65
N SER A 144 34.28 -52.59 -16.98
CA SER A 144 35.52 -52.75 -17.76
C SER A 144 35.36 -52.30 -19.22
N VAL A 145 36.40 -51.67 -19.76
CA VAL A 145 36.51 -51.25 -21.17
C VAL A 145 37.72 -51.95 -21.80
N GLY A 146 37.48 -53.09 -22.44
CA GLY A 146 38.53 -53.90 -23.07
C GLY A 146 39.52 -54.49 -22.06
N LEU A 147 40.69 -53.86 -21.90
CA LEU A 147 41.71 -54.20 -20.90
C LEU A 147 41.80 -53.18 -19.75
N TRP A 148 40.87 -52.25 -19.68
CA TRP A 148 40.73 -51.31 -18.57
C TRP A 148 39.68 -51.82 -17.58
N GLU A 149 40.02 -51.93 -16.30
CA GLU A 149 39.09 -52.28 -15.21
C GLU A 149 38.81 -51.03 -14.35
N SER A 150 37.57 -50.80 -13.94
CA SER A 150 37.25 -49.69 -13.03
C SER A 150 37.79 -49.98 -11.62
N LEU A 151 38.50 -49.01 -11.05
CA LEU A 151 38.89 -48.98 -9.64
C LEU A 151 37.85 -48.28 -8.75
N GLY A 152 36.79 -47.72 -9.35
CA GLY A 152 35.74 -46.96 -8.66
C GLY A 152 36.04 -45.47 -8.50
N CYS A 153 35.33 -44.84 -7.57
CA CYS A 153 35.36 -43.39 -7.35
C CYS A 153 36.48 -42.99 -6.37
N PHE A 154 37.26 -41.96 -6.70
CA PHE A 154 38.34 -41.41 -5.88
C PHE A 154 38.13 -39.91 -5.60
N ASN A 155 38.49 -39.46 -4.41
CA ASN A 155 38.51 -38.01 -4.10
C ASN A 155 39.60 -37.32 -4.92
N ASP A 156 39.28 -36.20 -5.55
CA ASP A 156 40.24 -35.34 -6.24
C ASP A 156 40.24 -33.91 -5.65
N SER A 157 41.12 -33.02 -6.15
CA SER A 157 41.09 -31.60 -5.82
C SER A 157 41.77 -30.75 -6.89
N VAL A 158 41.12 -29.64 -7.28
CA VAL A 158 41.68 -28.64 -8.20
C VAL A 158 43.07 -28.12 -7.80
N ASN A 159 43.37 -28.08 -6.50
CA ASN A 159 44.65 -27.61 -5.96
C ASN A 159 45.73 -28.71 -5.88
N ALA A 160 45.36 -29.99 -6.01
CA ALA A 160 46.22 -31.13 -5.74
C ALA A 160 45.79 -32.38 -6.53
N ARG A 161 45.62 -32.24 -7.86
CA ARG A 161 45.06 -33.26 -8.75
C ARG A 161 45.68 -34.66 -8.57
N VAL A 162 44.85 -35.67 -8.41
CA VAL A 162 45.23 -37.07 -8.12
C VAL A 162 45.74 -37.80 -9.36
N LEU A 163 45.19 -37.49 -10.53
CA LEU A 163 45.80 -37.79 -11.83
C LEU A 163 46.20 -36.44 -12.47
N PRO A 164 47.49 -36.08 -12.52
CA PRO A 164 47.89 -34.71 -12.86
C PRO A 164 47.93 -34.40 -14.36
N THR A 165 47.84 -35.40 -15.25
CA THR A 165 48.00 -35.20 -16.70
C THR A 165 46.64 -35.13 -17.40
N GLY A 166 46.09 -33.94 -17.56
CA GLY A 166 44.88 -33.75 -18.40
C GLY A 166 45.13 -34.13 -19.86
N VAL A 167 44.17 -34.79 -20.51
CA VAL A 167 44.18 -35.08 -21.95
C VAL A 167 42.84 -34.72 -22.59
N ASN A 168 42.89 -34.16 -23.80
CA ASN A 168 41.69 -33.81 -24.55
C ASN A 168 41.16 -35.02 -25.32
N VAL A 169 39.91 -35.40 -25.07
CA VAL A 169 39.16 -36.40 -25.85
C VAL A 169 38.41 -35.67 -26.97
N PRO A 170 38.72 -35.91 -28.27
CA PRO A 170 38.05 -35.17 -29.35
C PRO A 170 36.66 -35.72 -29.66
N GLY A 171 35.63 -34.86 -29.61
CA GLY A 171 34.25 -35.21 -29.96
C GLY A 171 33.38 -35.53 -28.73
N ASN A 172 32.49 -36.52 -28.87
CA ASN A 172 31.64 -36.98 -27.78
C ASN A 172 32.48 -37.66 -26.69
N PHE A 173 32.39 -37.16 -25.45
CA PHE A 173 33.15 -37.68 -24.31
C PHE A 173 32.52 -38.97 -23.73
N THR A 174 33.20 -40.10 -23.86
CA THR A 174 32.79 -41.40 -23.27
C THR A 174 33.94 -42.04 -22.48
N VAL A 175 33.65 -43.12 -21.74
CA VAL A 175 34.68 -43.85 -20.98
C VAL A 175 35.73 -44.46 -21.93
N GLU A 176 35.33 -44.94 -23.11
CA GLU A 176 36.23 -45.43 -24.17
C GLU A 176 37.15 -44.31 -24.65
N GLY A 177 36.60 -43.13 -24.95
CA GLY A 177 37.39 -42.00 -25.47
C GLY A 177 38.49 -41.56 -24.50
N CYS A 178 38.22 -41.54 -23.20
CA CYS A 178 39.22 -41.21 -22.18
C CYS A 178 40.24 -42.34 -21.95
N THR A 179 39.79 -43.60 -21.89
CA THR A 179 40.72 -44.75 -21.73
C THR A 179 41.60 -44.98 -22.97
N GLU A 180 41.10 -44.77 -24.18
CA GLU A 180 41.89 -44.77 -25.42
C GLU A 180 42.87 -43.58 -25.46
N ALA A 181 42.47 -42.39 -25.03
CA ALA A 181 43.38 -41.24 -24.95
C ALA A 181 44.55 -41.49 -23.97
N CYS A 182 44.28 -42.01 -22.77
CA CYS A 182 45.33 -42.36 -21.81
C CYS A 182 46.21 -43.53 -22.30
N PHE A 183 45.63 -44.52 -22.99
CA PHE A 183 46.39 -45.62 -23.61
C PHE A 183 47.38 -45.09 -24.66
N ASN A 184 46.91 -44.25 -25.59
CA ASN A 184 47.73 -43.66 -26.64
C ASN A 184 48.81 -42.68 -26.09
N ALA A 185 48.61 -42.14 -24.89
CA ALA A 185 49.60 -41.35 -24.16
C ALA A 185 50.61 -42.21 -23.34
N ASN A 186 50.51 -43.55 -23.38
CA ASN A 186 51.28 -44.52 -22.59
C ASN A 186 51.11 -44.39 -21.05
N PHE A 187 49.89 -44.06 -20.58
CA PHE A 187 49.55 -44.07 -19.16
C PHE A 187 48.69 -45.29 -18.77
N PRO A 188 49.01 -45.99 -17.66
CA PRO A 188 48.21 -47.13 -17.16
C PRO A 188 46.98 -46.74 -16.33
N LEU A 189 46.85 -45.48 -15.89
CA LEU A 189 45.68 -44.98 -15.18
C LEU A 189 44.99 -43.89 -16.00
N ALA A 190 43.66 -43.98 -16.06
CA ALA A 190 42.74 -42.99 -16.62
C ALA A 190 41.71 -42.61 -15.55
N GLY A 191 41.18 -41.40 -15.61
CA GLY A 191 40.11 -40.97 -14.70
C GLY A 191 39.28 -39.84 -15.27
N MET A 192 37.96 -39.91 -15.05
CA MET A 192 36.98 -38.97 -15.59
C MET A 192 36.39 -38.12 -14.46
N GLU A 193 36.35 -36.80 -14.65
CA GLU A 193 35.73 -35.84 -13.75
C GLU A 193 34.69 -34.98 -14.50
N PHE A 194 33.68 -34.50 -13.78
CA PHE A 194 32.79 -33.41 -14.20
C PHE A 194 32.18 -33.61 -15.60
N ALA A 195 31.72 -34.84 -15.89
CA ALA A 195 31.09 -35.29 -17.15
C ALA A 195 31.95 -35.25 -18.43
N ALA A 196 33.01 -34.44 -18.48
CA ALA A 196 33.72 -34.08 -19.73
C ALA A 196 35.25 -33.88 -19.59
N GLN A 197 35.84 -34.13 -18.42
CA GLN A 197 37.29 -33.95 -18.20
C GLN A 197 37.99 -35.32 -18.06
N CYS A 198 39.08 -35.54 -18.79
CA CYS A 198 39.87 -36.76 -18.76
C CYS A 198 41.28 -36.49 -18.24
N PHE A 199 41.72 -37.29 -17.26
CA PHE A 199 43.04 -37.19 -16.63
C PHE A 199 43.74 -38.55 -16.63
N CYS A 200 45.06 -38.56 -16.80
CA CYS A 200 45.89 -39.76 -16.84
C CYS A 200 47.05 -39.69 -15.84
N SER A 201 47.58 -40.85 -15.44
CA SER A 201 48.82 -40.94 -14.65
C SER A 201 49.50 -42.30 -14.76
N THR A 202 50.73 -42.41 -14.26
CA THR A 202 51.38 -43.69 -13.93
C THR A 202 51.05 -44.18 -12.52
N ASN A 203 50.73 -43.27 -11.60
CA ASN A 203 50.39 -43.60 -10.21
C ASN A 203 49.33 -42.62 -9.66
N ILE A 204 48.52 -43.07 -8.71
CA ILE A 204 47.61 -42.22 -7.93
C ILE A 204 48.44 -41.28 -7.04
N ALA A 205 48.29 -39.97 -7.24
CA ALA A 205 49.07 -38.93 -6.55
C ALA A 205 48.30 -38.30 -5.37
N ASN A 206 48.96 -37.39 -4.65
CA ASN A 206 48.36 -36.42 -3.72
C ASN A 206 47.41 -36.96 -2.63
N GLY A 207 47.55 -38.25 -2.29
CA GLY A 207 46.73 -38.89 -1.25
C GLY A 207 45.33 -39.30 -1.70
N GLY A 208 45.07 -39.38 -3.01
CA GLY A 208 43.80 -39.83 -3.57
C GLY A 208 43.37 -41.18 -3.00
N ALA A 209 42.23 -41.20 -2.32
CA ALA A 209 41.66 -42.39 -1.68
C ALA A 209 40.31 -42.73 -2.31
N PRO A 210 39.89 -44.02 -2.30
CA PRO A 210 38.55 -44.41 -2.70
C PRO A 210 37.49 -43.72 -1.83
N ILE A 211 36.44 -43.22 -2.46
CA ILE A 211 35.26 -42.61 -1.84
C ILE A 211 33.99 -43.35 -2.24
N ASP A 212 32.86 -42.95 -1.68
CA ASP A 212 31.57 -43.56 -2.01
C ASP A 212 31.23 -43.38 -3.50
N ALA A 213 30.79 -44.45 -4.16
CA ALA A 213 30.47 -44.45 -5.58
C ALA A 213 29.33 -43.47 -5.94
N SER A 214 28.46 -43.13 -4.99
CA SER A 214 27.39 -42.13 -5.15
C SER A 214 27.89 -40.70 -5.39
N LEU A 215 29.19 -40.42 -5.21
CA LEU A 215 29.82 -39.14 -5.52
C LEU A 215 30.30 -39.05 -6.98
N CYS A 216 30.47 -40.17 -7.67
CA CYS A 216 30.74 -40.21 -9.11
C CYS A 216 29.44 -40.36 -9.92
N ASN A 217 28.56 -39.37 -9.79
CA ASN A 217 27.15 -39.43 -10.23
C ASN A 217 26.80 -38.62 -11.50
N MET A 218 27.78 -37.99 -12.15
CA MET A 218 27.56 -37.23 -13.38
C MET A 218 27.68 -38.15 -14.61
N ALA A 219 26.68 -38.10 -15.50
CA ALA A 219 26.70 -38.86 -16.75
C ALA A 219 27.75 -38.31 -17.74
N CYS A 220 28.29 -39.16 -18.61
CA CYS A 220 29.29 -38.75 -19.60
C CYS A 220 28.67 -37.86 -20.69
N ALA A 221 29.29 -36.71 -20.99
CA ALA A 221 28.74 -35.70 -21.91
C ALA A 221 28.58 -36.20 -23.38
N GLY A 222 29.23 -37.30 -23.74
CA GLY A 222 29.07 -37.98 -25.04
C GLY A 222 28.22 -39.26 -25.01
N ASN A 223 27.94 -39.82 -23.83
CA ASN A 223 27.04 -40.98 -23.64
C ASN A 223 26.35 -40.91 -22.26
N SER A 224 25.07 -40.54 -22.24
CA SER A 224 24.28 -40.40 -21.01
C SER A 224 23.95 -41.73 -20.29
N THR A 225 24.40 -42.89 -20.82
CA THR A 225 24.26 -44.21 -20.15
C THR A 225 25.47 -44.61 -19.29
N GLU A 226 26.51 -43.77 -19.26
CA GLU A 226 27.78 -44.02 -18.55
C GLU A 226 28.04 -42.92 -17.50
N LEU A 227 28.77 -43.24 -16.43
CA LEU A 227 29.15 -42.28 -15.38
C LEU A 227 30.61 -41.80 -15.50
N CYS A 228 30.79 -40.49 -15.66
CA CYS A 228 32.07 -39.80 -15.83
C CYS A 228 32.40 -38.88 -14.63
N GLY A 229 32.44 -39.47 -13.44
CA GLY A 229 32.88 -38.80 -12.21
C GLY A 229 31.81 -37.88 -11.59
N GLY A 230 32.28 -36.86 -10.89
CA GLY A 230 31.47 -35.86 -10.19
C GLY A 230 32.34 -34.68 -9.72
N PRO A 231 31.79 -33.70 -8.97
CA PRO A 231 32.55 -32.54 -8.52
C PRO A 231 33.61 -32.92 -7.47
N ASN A 232 34.91 -32.78 -7.79
CA ASN A 232 36.04 -33.29 -7.00
C ASN A 232 36.00 -34.82 -6.79
N ALA A 233 35.34 -35.55 -7.71
CA ALA A 233 35.14 -37.00 -7.62
C ALA A 233 35.50 -37.66 -8.97
N LEU A 234 36.57 -38.44 -8.97
CA LEU A 234 37.19 -38.98 -10.18
C LEU A 234 36.82 -40.47 -10.33
N ASN A 235 36.14 -40.84 -11.42
CA ASN A 235 35.91 -42.25 -11.74
C ASN A 235 37.17 -42.83 -12.40
N VAL A 236 37.89 -43.73 -11.73
CA VAL A 236 39.25 -44.17 -12.13
C VAL A 236 39.24 -45.56 -12.75
N TYR A 237 40.02 -45.74 -13.82
CA TYR A 237 40.24 -47.00 -14.52
C TYR A 237 41.74 -47.33 -14.60
N ASN A 238 42.04 -48.63 -14.54
CA ASN A 238 43.40 -49.17 -14.57
C ASN A 238 43.58 -50.19 -15.70
N PHE A 239 44.64 -50.05 -16.49
CA PHE A 239 44.97 -50.95 -17.59
C PHE A 239 45.67 -52.21 -17.07
N THR A 240 45.13 -53.39 -17.38
CA THR A 240 45.65 -54.69 -16.91
C THR A 240 46.65 -55.35 -17.87
N GLY A 241 46.88 -54.76 -19.05
CA GLY A 241 47.87 -55.22 -20.03
C GLY A 241 49.28 -54.62 -19.81
N THR A 242 50.28 -55.18 -20.51
CA THR A 242 51.64 -54.61 -20.53
C THR A 242 51.76 -53.45 -21.54
N ILE A 243 51.88 -52.23 -21.04
CA ILE A 243 52.32 -51.07 -21.83
C ILE A 243 53.83 -51.20 -22.12
N THR A 244 54.22 -51.11 -23.39
CA THR A 244 55.61 -51.33 -23.86
C THR A 244 56.34 -50.06 -24.27
N GLY A 245 55.69 -48.90 -24.19
CA GLY A 245 56.28 -47.59 -24.45
C GLY A 245 56.55 -46.79 -23.17
N THR A 246 57.51 -45.85 -23.23
CA THR A 246 57.67 -44.81 -22.19
C THR A 246 56.52 -43.79 -22.28
N PRO A 247 56.06 -43.21 -21.15
CA PRO A 247 55.05 -42.14 -21.14
C PRO A 247 55.35 -41.02 -22.13
N GLY A 248 54.36 -40.64 -22.92
CA GLY A 248 54.48 -39.52 -23.85
C GLY A 248 54.37 -38.19 -23.12
N ALA A 249 55.18 -37.20 -23.52
CA ALA A 249 54.89 -35.81 -23.16
C ALA A 249 53.55 -35.40 -23.83
N PRO A 250 52.69 -34.60 -23.18
CA PRO A 250 51.34 -34.37 -23.68
C PRO A 250 51.31 -33.76 -25.08
N VAL A 251 50.51 -34.36 -25.97
CA VAL A 251 50.18 -33.77 -27.27
C VAL A 251 49.11 -32.69 -27.05
N GLY A 252 49.53 -31.58 -26.44
CA GLY A 252 48.68 -30.41 -26.19
C GLY A 252 48.23 -29.77 -27.51
N GLY A 253 46.98 -29.98 -27.88
CA GLY A 253 46.40 -29.39 -29.09
C GLY A 253 46.23 -27.88 -28.97
N GLY A 254 47.01 -27.11 -29.75
CA GLY A 254 46.65 -25.73 -30.11
C GLY A 254 46.91 -24.63 -29.08
N GLY A 255 47.97 -24.75 -28.25
CA GLY A 255 48.26 -23.80 -27.16
C GLY A 255 49.63 -23.10 -27.20
N GLY A 256 50.09 -22.64 -28.38
CA GLY A 256 51.19 -21.67 -28.49
C GLY A 256 52.50 -21.97 -27.74
N GLY A 257 53.20 -23.07 -28.08
CA GLY A 257 54.50 -23.41 -27.48
C GLY A 257 55.63 -22.43 -27.83
N GLY A 258 55.72 -21.31 -27.12
CA GLY A 258 56.63 -20.18 -27.41
C GLY A 258 57.25 -19.53 -26.18
N THR A 259 58.35 -20.13 -25.67
CA THR A 259 59.33 -19.51 -24.74
C THR A 259 58.81 -18.92 -23.41
N GLY A 260 58.61 -19.80 -22.42
CA GLY A 260 58.51 -19.42 -20.99
C GLY A 260 57.16 -18.82 -20.58
N PRO A 261 57.01 -18.43 -19.29
CA PRO A 261 55.92 -17.56 -18.90
C PRO A 261 56.19 -16.17 -19.47
N VAL A 262 55.49 -15.82 -20.55
CA VAL A 262 55.35 -14.42 -20.95
C VAL A 262 54.57 -13.74 -19.83
N LEU A 263 55.25 -13.01 -18.95
CA LEU A 263 54.58 -11.99 -18.16
C LEU A 263 54.07 -10.94 -19.14
N VAL A 264 52.80 -11.06 -19.53
CA VAL A 264 52.06 -9.92 -20.06
C VAL A 264 52.07 -8.84 -18.98
N ASN A 265 52.47 -7.63 -19.37
CA ASN A 265 52.61 -6.52 -18.43
C ASN A 265 51.38 -5.60 -18.57
N PRO A 266 51.00 -4.88 -17.51
CA PRO A 266 49.94 -3.88 -17.61
C PRO A 266 50.29 -2.80 -18.64
N VAL A 267 49.28 -2.29 -19.34
CA VAL A 267 49.47 -1.34 -20.45
C VAL A 267 49.76 0.04 -19.88
N THR A 268 51.04 0.44 -19.94
CA THR A 268 51.53 1.72 -19.39
C THR A 268 51.66 2.83 -20.44
N SER A 269 51.33 2.57 -21.71
CA SER A 269 51.41 3.53 -22.81
C SER A 269 50.49 3.15 -23.97
N GLY A 270 49.78 4.11 -24.55
CA GLY A 270 48.86 3.89 -25.68
C GLY A 270 47.38 4.09 -25.33
N LEU A 271 47.05 4.18 -24.04
CA LEU A 271 45.70 4.37 -23.52
C LEU A 271 45.05 5.68 -24.02
N PRO A 272 43.71 5.72 -24.19
CA PRO A 272 43.00 6.95 -24.53
C PRO A 272 43.12 8.04 -23.45
N GLY A 273 43.32 9.31 -23.84
CA GLY A 273 43.19 10.46 -22.94
C GLY A 273 44.27 10.55 -21.84
N THR A 274 43.85 10.77 -20.60
CA THR A 274 44.72 10.87 -19.40
C THR A 274 44.79 9.57 -18.60
N TRP A 275 44.34 8.45 -19.16
CA TRP A 275 44.25 7.18 -18.45
C TRP A 275 45.62 6.54 -18.22
N THR A 276 45.82 6.00 -17.03
CA THR A 276 47.05 5.37 -16.56
C THR A 276 46.74 4.08 -15.80
N TYR A 277 47.66 3.13 -15.76
CA TYR A 277 47.54 1.95 -14.90
C TYR A 277 47.79 2.34 -13.43
N ALA A 278 46.88 1.97 -12.54
CA ALA A 278 47.00 2.23 -11.12
C ALA A 278 47.72 1.07 -10.40
N ALA A 279 47.06 -0.09 -10.32
CA ALA A 279 47.60 -1.28 -9.67
C ALA A 279 46.79 -2.55 -10.01
N CYS A 280 47.32 -3.69 -9.59
CA CYS A 280 46.58 -4.95 -9.50
C CYS A 280 45.83 -4.98 -8.16
N TYR A 281 44.51 -5.12 -8.18
CA TYR A 281 43.68 -5.22 -6.97
C TYR A 281 43.17 -6.65 -6.79
N VAL A 282 43.01 -7.07 -5.54
CA VAL A 282 42.38 -8.37 -5.21
C VAL A 282 40.86 -8.19 -5.24
N ASP A 283 40.20 -8.88 -6.18
CA ASP A 283 38.73 -8.95 -6.23
C ASP A 283 38.22 -10.14 -5.42
N ASN A 284 36.91 -10.17 -5.11
CA ASN A 284 36.25 -11.20 -4.29
C ASN A 284 36.89 -11.43 -2.90
N ALA A 285 37.67 -10.46 -2.39
CA ALA A 285 38.30 -10.56 -1.07
C ALA A 285 37.28 -10.46 0.08
N ASN A 286 36.34 -9.50 -0.04
CA ASN A 286 35.17 -9.37 0.84
C ASN A 286 33.85 -9.21 0.03
N GLY A 287 33.96 -9.07 -1.30
CA GLY A 287 32.87 -8.80 -2.25
C GLY A 287 33.44 -8.34 -3.59
N ARG A 288 32.61 -7.83 -4.52
CA ARG A 288 33.05 -7.38 -5.86
C ARG A 288 33.53 -5.94 -5.81
N VAL A 289 34.81 -5.73 -6.12
CA VAL A 289 35.50 -4.43 -6.02
C VAL A 289 34.94 -3.35 -6.97
N PHE A 290 34.20 -3.72 -8.01
CA PHE A 290 33.40 -2.81 -8.86
C PHE A 290 31.91 -3.21 -8.85
N ALA A 291 31.04 -2.20 -8.82
CA ALA A 291 29.58 -2.40 -8.87
C ALA A 291 29.02 -2.63 -10.29
N ASN A 292 29.68 -2.14 -11.35
CA ASN A 292 29.19 -2.26 -12.73
C ASN A 292 30.12 -3.12 -13.59
N GLN A 293 29.54 -4.11 -14.28
CA GLN A 293 30.18 -4.95 -15.29
C GLN A 293 29.58 -4.66 -16.67
N ASN A 294 30.42 -4.39 -17.66
CA ASN A 294 30.03 -4.40 -19.08
C ASN A 294 29.89 -5.87 -19.55
N PRO A 295 29.06 -6.16 -20.58
CA PRO A 295 28.98 -7.51 -21.16
C PRO A 295 30.35 -8.04 -21.59
N ASP A 296 30.62 -9.30 -21.25
CA ASP A 296 31.91 -9.95 -21.51
C ASP A 296 32.23 -10.04 -23.02
N ASP A 297 33.42 -9.57 -23.42
CA ASP A 297 33.86 -9.56 -24.81
C ASP A 297 35.07 -10.48 -25.02
N GLN A 298 34.90 -11.47 -25.90
CA GLN A 298 35.97 -12.39 -26.29
C GLN A 298 37.13 -11.68 -27.03
N ASN A 299 36.93 -10.45 -27.48
CA ASN A 299 37.91 -9.61 -28.18
C ASN A 299 38.34 -8.38 -27.34
N LEU A 300 38.16 -8.42 -26.01
CA LEU A 300 38.52 -7.31 -25.12
C LEU A 300 40.01 -6.94 -25.23
N THR A 301 40.31 -5.63 -25.28
CA THR A 301 41.65 -5.07 -25.05
C THR A 301 41.57 -4.05 -23.92
N VAL A 302 42.71 -3.61 -23.39
CA VAL A 302 42.72 -2.58 -22.34
C VAL A 302 42.12 -1.26 -22.87
N GLU A 303 42.43 -0.88 -24.11
CA GLU A 303 41.89 0.34 -24.72
C GLU A 303 40.39 0.25 -24.98
N SER A 304 39.85 -0.92 -25.36
CA SER A 304 38.41 -1.05 -25.59
C SER A 304 37.61 -0.97 -24.29
N CYS A 305 38.11 -1.56 -23.20
CA CYS A 305 37.51 -1.39 -21.88
C CYS A 305 37.60 0.06 -21.37
N VAL A 306 38.80 0.66 -21.42
CA VAL A 306 39.02 2.05 -20.99
C VAL A 306 38.18 3.04 -21.80
N ALA A 307 38.09 2.87 -23.13
CA ALA A 307 37.23 3.69 -23.97
C ALA A 307 35.73 3.51 -23.66
N SER A 308 35.29 2.30 -23.28
CA SER A 308 33.92 2.04 -22.85
C SER A 308 33.60 2.73 -21.51
N CYS A 309 34.45 2.59 -20.50
CA CYS A 309 34.25 3.28 -19.21
C CYS A 309 34.30 4.81 -19.37
N ALA A 310 35.23 5.32 -20.18
CA ALA A 310 35.32 6.75 -20.48
C ALA A 310 34.11 7.29 -21.26
N SER A 311 33.50 6.51 -22.16
CA SER A 311 32.28 6.92 -22.87
C SER A 311 31.05 6.94 -21.97
N GLN A 312 31.09 6.20 -20.85
CA GLN A 312 30.12 6.21 -19.77
C GLN A 312 30.41 7.27 -18.67
N ASN A 313 31.44 8.12 -18.88
CA ASN A 313 31.95 9.13 -17.92
C ASN A 313 32.55 8.61 -16.61
N PHE A 314 32.80 7.30 -16.48
CA PHE A 314 33.48 6.74 -15.30
C PHE A 314 34.97 7.07 -15.29
N THR A 315 35.54 7.26 -14.09
CA THR A 315 36.95 7.65 -13.89
C THR A 315 37.90 6.48 -13.65
N LEU A 316 37.38 5.30 -13.31
CA LEU A 316 38.10 4.03 -13.13
C LEU A 316 37.57 2.94 -14.09
N ALA A 317 38.49 2.05 -14.49
CA ALA A 317 38.20 0.87 -15.30
C ALA A 317 38.98 -0.34 -14.73
N GLY A 318 38.30 -1.46 -14.55
CA GLY A 318 38.88 -2.72 -14.07
C GLY A 318 38.73 -3.82 -15.12
N LEU A 319 39.77 -4.65 -15.30
CA LEU A 319 39.72 -5.80 -16.20
C LEU A 319 40.02 -7.08 -15.44
N GLU A 320 39.18 -8.11 -15.62
CA GLU A 320 39.32 -9.43 -15.01
C GLU A 320 39.19 -10.55 -16.07
N PHE A 321 39.77 -11.71 -15.77
CA PHE A 321 39.55 -12.98 -16.47
C PHE A 321 39.75 -12.93 -18.01
N GLY A 322 40.57 -12.01 -18.52
CA GLY A 322 40.88 -11.87 -19.95
C GLY A 322 39.78 -11.24 -20.82
N VAL A 323 38.51 -11.34 -20.42
CA VAL A 323 37.32 -10.97 -21.22
C VAL A 323 36.30 -10.09 -20.50
N GLN A 324 36.47 -9.82 -19.20
CA GLN A 324 35.51 -9.07 -18.38
C GLN A 324 36.00 -7.64 -18.14
N CYS A 325 35.09 -6.67 -18.27
CA CYS A 325 35.38 -5.25 -18.16
C CYS A 325 34.41 -4.57 -17.17
N PHE A 326 34.95 -3.85 -16.21
CA PHE A 326 34.22 -3.22 -15.10
C PHE A 326 34.48 -1.71 -15.07
N CYS A 327 33.48 -0.91 -14.69
CA CYS A 327 33.59 0.55 -14.65
C CYS A 327 33.03 1.14 -13.34
N GLY A 328 33.61 2.25 -12.90
CA GLY A 328 33.15 2.98 -11.72
C GLY A 328 34.01 4.20 -11.41
N ASP A 329 33.73 4.88 -10.29
CA ASP A 329 34.51 6.05 -9.83
C ASP A 329 35.23 5.79 -8.50
N THR A 330 34.89 4.71 -7.80
CA THR A 330 35.55 4.25 -6.57
C THR A 330 35.65 2.73 -6.59
N LEU A 331 36.59 2.19 -5.81
CA LEU A 331 36.70 0.77 -5.52
C LEU A 331 35.99 0.48 -4.18
N ILE A 332 35.19 -0.59 -4.11
CA ILE A 332 34.42 -0.95 -2.90
C ILE A 332 35.01 -2.17 -2.17
N ASP A 333 34.31 -2.66 -1.15
CA ASP A 333 34.61 -3.90 -0.40
C ASP A 333 36.03 -4.02 0.18
N GLY A 334 36.63 -2.88 0.54
CA GLY A 334 37.97 -2.85 1.15
C GLY A 334 39.09 -3.21 0.17
N ALA A 335 38.94 -2.89 -1.12
CA ALA A 335 39.87 -3.24 -2.19
C ALA A 335 41.35 -3.02 -1.85
N VAL A 336 42.09 -4.12 -1.67
CA VAL A 336 43.53 -4.11 -1.40
C VAL A 336 44.35 -4.31 -2.67
N VAL A 337 45.48 -3.60 -2.76
CA VAL A 337 46.49 -3.83 -3.80
C VAL A 337 47.13 -5.21 -3.59
N GLY A 338 47.01 -6.06 -4.60
CA GLY A 338 47.59 -7.41 -4.62
C GLY A 338 49.02 -7.43 -5.17
N ASP A 339 49.60 -8.62 -5.26
CA ASP A 339 50.87 -8.82 -5.97
C ASP A 339 50.65 -8.55 -7.47
N PRO A 340 51.36 -7.58 -8.10
CA PRO A 340 51.16 -7.23 -9.51
C PRO A 340 51.48 -8.39 -10.47
N THR A 341 52.27 -9.38 -10.05
CA THR A 341 52.54 -10.58 -10.86
C THR A 341 51.34 -11.52 -10.97
N THR A 342 50.26 -11.27 -10.22
CA THR A 342 49.02 -12.07 -10.27
C THR A 342 47.93 -11.49 -11.18
N CYS A 343 48.10 -10.26 -11.69
CA CYS A 343 47.34 -9.72 -12.83
C CYS A 343 48.07 -10.05 -14.14
N ASN A 344 48.14 -11.34 -14.50
CA ASN A 344 48.97 -11.86 -15.59
C ASN A 344 48.19 -12.66 -16.66
N MET A 345 46.86 -12.57 -16.66
CA MET A 345 46.02 -13.19 -17.68
C MET A 345 45.99 -12.33 -18.94
N ALA A 346 46.18 -12.97 -20.09
CA ALA A 346 46.18 -12.31 -21.39
C ALA A 346 44.77 -11.83 -21.78
N CYS A 347 44.67 -10.65 -22.39
CA CYS A 347 43.41 -10.15 -22.95
C CYS A 347 42.93 -10.96 -24.16
N GLY A 348 41.62 -11.17 -24.29
CA GLY A 348 41.03 -11.96 -25.39
C GLY A 348 41.31 -11.38 -26.79
N GLY A 349 41.26 -10.05 -26.91
CA GLY A 349 41.56 -9.34 -28.17
C GLY A 349 43.04 -9.09 -28.43
N ASN A 350 43.90 -9.08 -27.39
CA ASN A 350 45.35 -8.94 -27.55
C ASN A 350 46.13 -9.74 -26.51
N THR A 351 46.75 -10.83 -26.95
CA THR A 351 47.48 -11.77 -26.09
C THR A 351 48.81 -11.24 -25.51
N GLN A 352 49.15 -9.97 -25.78
CA GLN A 352 50.32 -9.29 -25.21
C GLN A 352 49.98 -8.36 -24.03
N GLU A 353 48.68 -8.12 -23.77
CA GLU A 353 48.18 -7.22 -22.73
C GLU A 353 47.67 -7.99 -21.50
N ALA A 354 47.74 -7.37 -20.31
CA ALA A 354 47.33 -7.97 -19.04
C ALA A 354 45.92 -7.53 -18.58
N CYS A 355 44.93 -8.40 -18.80
CA CYS A 355 43.52 -8.25 -18.40
C CYS A 355 43.22 -9.01 -17.10
N GLY A 356 43.91 -8.63 -16.02
CA GLY A 356 43.68 -9.14 -14.68
C GLY A 356 44.09 -10.61 -14.49
N GLY A 357 43.27 -11.37 -13.78
CA GLY A 357 43.43 -12.79 -13.49
C GLY A 357 42.29 -13.29 -12.57
N PRO A 358 42.29 -14.55 -12.13
CA PRO A 358 41.22 -15.06 -11.27
C PRO A 358 41.22 -14.36 -9.90
N ASN A 359 40.13 -13.66 -9.58
CA ASN A 359 40.01 -12.79 -8.39
C ASN A 359 41.06 -11.66 -8.39
N ARG A 360 41.39 -11.11 -9.57
CA ARG A 360 42.46 -10.10 -9.77
C ARG A 360 42.09 -9.09 -10.85
N LEU A 361 41.85 -7.85 -10.44
CA LEU A 361 41.53 -6.74 -11.34
C LEU A 361 42.78 -5.95 -11.73
N SER A 362 43.05 -5.83 -13.04
CA SER A 362 43.93 -4.79 -13.57
C SER A 362 43.16 -3.47 -13.57
N VAL A 363 43.50 -2.52 -12.68
CA VAL A 363 42.77 -1.25 -12.54
C VAL A 363 43.53 -0.09 -13.19
N TYR A 364 42.79 0.70 -13.97
CA TYR A 364 43.23 1.90 -14.67
C TYR A 364 42.42 3.12 -14.19
N THR A 365 43.04 4.30 -14.18
CA THR A 365 42.45 5.56 -13.68
C THR A 365 42.78 6.75 -14.58
N SER A 366 41.86 7.71 -14.66
CA SER A 366 42.00 8.97 -15.39
C SER A 366 42.41 10.18 -14.52
N THR A 367 42.43 10.02 -13.19
CA THR A 367 42.50 11.11 -12.19
C THR A 367 43.67 10.98 -11.20
N GLU A 368 44.57 10.03 -11.43
CA GLU A 368 45.70 9.59 -10.56
C GLU A 368 45.31 9.06 -9.17
N ASN A 369 44.18 9.49 -8.59
CA ASN A 369 43.74 9.16 -7.24
C ASN A 369 42.65 8.07 -7.29
N VAL A 370 43.05 6.82 -7.09
CA VAL A 370 42.11 5.72 -6.89
C VAL A 370 41.59 5.73 -5.45
N VAL A 371 40.31 6.06 -5.27
CA VAL A 371 39.65 6.00 -3.97
C VAL A 371 39.14 4.57 -3.73
N ALA A 372 39.72 3.88 -2.76
CA ALA A 372 39.22 2.62 -2.24
C ALA A 372 38.46 2.86 -0.93
N LEU A 373 37.21 2.42 -0.88
CA LEU A 373 36.36 2.48 0.30
C LEU A 373 36.64 1.28 1.23
N PRO A 374 36.46 1.43 2.56
CA PRO A 374 36.59 0.31 3.49
C PRO A 374 35.54 -0.78 3.22
N VAL A 375 35.75 -1.96 3.82
CA VAL A 375 34.72 -3.01 3.84
C VAL A 375 33.43 -2.46 4.47
N PRO A 376 32.25 -2.67 3.86
CA PRO A 376 30.98 -2.21 4.42
C PRO A 376 30.73 -2.76 5.84
N THR A 377 30.14 -1.95 6.72
CA THR A 377 29.83 -2.36 8.11
C THR A 377 28.40 -1.98 8.54
N PRO A 378 27.80 -2.65 9.55
CA PRO A 378 26.49 -2.25 10.07
C PRO A 378 26.57 -0.87 10.73
N LYS A 379 25.66 0.05 10.36
CA LYS A 379 25.66 1.41 10.92
C LYS A 379 25.10 1.44 12.34
N ASN A 380 25.91 1.04 13.31
CA ASN A 380 25.53 0.91 14.72
C ASN A 380 25.61 2.22 15.53
N SER A 381 26.08 3.32 14.92
CA SER A 381 26.34 4.59 15.61
C SER A 381 26.26 5.77 14.64
N SER A 382 26.13 7.00 15.20
CA SER A 382 25.87 8.23 14.42
C SER A 382 24.63 8.14 13.52
N LEU A 383 23.57 7.50 14.04
CA LEU A 383 22.25 7.44 13.41
C LEU A 383 21.49 8.75 13.63
N PRO A 384 20.53 9.12 12.74
CA PRO A 384 19.70 10.30 12.94
C PRO A 384 18.73 10.12 14.12
N GLY A 385 18.42 11.21 14.82
CA GLY A 385 17.45 11.22 15.92
C GLY A 385 17.82 10.24 17.05
N ASN A 386 16.84 9.43 17.47
CA ASN A 386 16.98 8.44 18.55
C ASN A 386 16.91 6.99 18.02
N TRP A 387 17.31 6.74 16.78
CA TRP A 387 17.35 5.37 16.23
C TRP A 387 18.49 4.56 16.88
N GLU A 388 18.20 3.30 17.22
CA GLU A 388 19.11 2.33 17.80
C GLU A 388 19.16 1.08 16.91
N TYR A 389 20.35 0.64 16.50
CA TYR A 389 20.51 -0.62 15.75
C TYR A 389 20.30 -1.81 16.68
N GLN A 390 19.53 -2.81 16.25
CA GLN A 390 19.23 -4.01 17.05
C GLN A 390 19.90 -5.27 16.50
N GLY A 391 20.31 -5.28 15.23
CA GLY A 391 21.01 -6.38 14.57
C GLY A 391 20.36 -6.84 13.26
N CYS A 392 20.91 -7.92 12.68
CA CYS A 392 20.37 -8.58 11.51
C CYS A 392 19.13 -9.45 11.86
N LEU A 393 17.93 -8.98 11.53
CA LEU A 393 16.66 -9.66 11.82
C LEU A 393 16.28 -10.61 10.67
N GLN A 394 15.87 -11.84 10.99
CA GLN A 394 15.44 -12.82 9.99
C GLN A 394 13.96 -12.61 9.61
N GLU A 395 13.64 -12.64 8.31
CA GLU A 395 12.24 -12.66 7.85
C GLU A 395 11.64 -14.08 7.82
N ALA A 396 10.31 -14.17 7.82
CA ALA A 396 9.60 -15.44 7.90
C ALA A 396 9.78 -16.29 6.61
N PRO A 397 10.06 -17.60 6.70
CA PRO A 397 10.38 -18.45 5.53
C PRO A 397 9.32 -18.56 4.43
N ASN A 398 8.10 -18.06 4.67
CA ASN A 398 6.93 -18.21 3.79
C ASN A 398 6.75 -17.03 2.81
N GLY A 399 7.74 -16.13 2.68
CA GLY A 399 7.61 -14.90 1.88
C GLY A 399 6.71 -13.82 2.49
N VAL A 400 6.32 -14.00 3.76
CA VAL A 400 5.61 -12.97 4.53
C VAL A 400 6.65 -11.98 5.05
N ARG A 401 6.67 -10.78 4.46
CA ARG A 401 7.49 -9.65 4.93
C ARG A 401 7.08 -9.27 6.35
N LEU A 402 8.05 -8.92 7.19
CA LEU A 402 7.80 -8.45 8.55
C LEU A 402 7.13 -7.08 8.55
N PHE A 403 7.78 -6.10 7.93
CA PHE A 403 7.24 -4.74 7.83
C PHE A 403 6.44 -4.56 6.53
N PRO A 404 5.21 -4.00 6.58
CA PRO A 404 4.34 -3.93 5.42
C PRO A 404 4.73 -2.82 4.42
N ASN A 405 5.37 -1.74 4.88
CA ASN A 405 5.64 -0.57 4.04
C ASN A 405 7.01 -0.66 3.35
N LYS A 406 7.02 -1.19 2.13
CA LYS A 406 8.22 -1.26 1.27
C LYS A 406 8.41 0.02 0.44
N ILE A 407 9.59 0.64 0.56
CA ILE A 407 10.11 1.71 -0.30
C ILE A 407 11.28 1.13 -1.11
N VAL A 408 11.37 1.43 -2.41
CA VAL A 408 12.52 1.01 -3.24
C VAL A 408 13.27 2.25 -3.73
N GLN A 409 14.57 2.32 -3.46
CA GLN A 409 15.45 3.43 -3.83
C GLN A 409 16.72 2.92 -4.53
N PRO A 410 16.67 2.56 -5.83
CA PRO A 410 17.72 1.79 -6.51
C PRO A 410 19.13 2.40 -6.48
N THR A 411 19.23 3.74 -6.40
CA THR A 411 20.50 4.47 -6.53
C THR A 411 20.87 5.33 -5.32
N ASN A 412 19.96 5.51 -4.34
CA ASN A 412 20.14 6.46 -3.24
C ASN A 412 19.62 5.92 -1.89
N ASN A 413 19.38 4.61 -1.76
CA ASN A 413 19.09 4.03 -0.45
C ASN A 413 20.32 4.16 0.44
N SER A 414 20.12 4.71 1.63
CA SER A 414 21.10 4.75 2.71
C SER A 414 20.35 4.63 4.03
N ILE A 415 21.04 4.19 5.08
CA ILE A 415 20.43 4.02 6.41
C ILE A 415 19.78 5.34 6.87
N ASP A 416 20.50 6.46 6.77
CA ASP A 416 19.96 7.75 7.23
C ASP A 416 18.74 8.20 6.41
N ASN A 417 18.72 7.95 5.11
CA ASN A 417 17.58 8.27 4.25
C ASN A 417 16.35 7.43 4.63
N CYS A 418 16.52 6.12 4.77
CA CYS A 418 15.46 5.21 5.22
C CYS A 418 14.91 5.58 6.61
N LEU A 419 15.79 5.79 7.58
CA LEU A 419 15.44 6.11 8.97
C LEU A 419 14.77 7.48 9.12
N ASN A 420 15.19 8.49 8.34
CA ASN A 420 14.51 9.79 8.32
C ASN A 420 13.11 9.68 7.68
N GLN A 421 12.93 8.88 6.62
CA GLN A 421 11.61 8.67 6.01
C GLN A 421 10.66 7.91 6.94
N CYS A 422 11.08 6.80 7.55
CA CYS A 422 10.23 6.08 8.51
C CYS A 422 9.85 6.97 9.72
N ALA A 423 10.79 7.77 10.24
CA ALA A 423 10.52 8.70 11.34
C ALA A 423 9.57 9.85 10.95
N ALA A 424 9.70 10.41 9.73
CA ALA A 424 8.83 11.49 9.25
C ALA A 424 7.35 11.06 9.10
N PHE A 425 7.11 9.76 8.84
CA PHE A 425 5.77 9.17 8.82
C PHE A 425 5.35 8.52 10.17
N GLY A 426 6.18 8.63 11.21
CA GLY A 426 5.84 8.17 12.57
C GLY A 426 5.91 6.65 12.79
N TYR A 427 6.73 5.93 12.01
CA TYR A 427 6.99 4.49 12.21
C TYR A 427 8.15 4.26 13.19
N PRO A 428 7.93 3.60 14.36
CA PRO A 428 8.96 3.40 15.38
C PRO A 428 9.91 2.23 15.08
N ALA A 429 9.64 1.44 14.04
CA ALA A 429 10.49 0.35 13.57
C ALA A 429 10.82 0.55 12.08
N ALA A 430 12.08 0.30 11.72
CA ALA A 430 12.58 0.47 10.36
C ALA A 430 13.65 -0.57 10.04
N GLY A 431 13.86 -0.84 8.76
CA GLY A 431 15.00 -1.65 8.33
C GLY A 431 15.25 -1.59 6.83
N THR A 432 16.33 -2.22 6.40
CA THR A 432 16.76 -2.24 5.00
C THR A 432 17.12 -3.64 4.55
N GLU A 433 16.81 -3.94 3.29
CA GLU A 433 17.03 -5.24 2.65
C GLU A 433 17.53 -5.07 1.19
N PHE A 434 18.17 -6.10 0.63
CA PHE A 434 18.62 -6.16 -0.77
C PHE A 434 19.43 -4.94 -1.25
N GLY A 435 20.07 -4.19 -0.33
CA GLY A 435 20.77 -2.93 -0.62
C GLY A 435 19.82 -1.77 -0.91
N GLN A 436 18.89 -1.93 -1.85
CA GLN A 436 18.02 -0.88 -2.40
C GLN A 436 16.66 -0.71 -1.70
N GLU A 437 16.28 -1.62 -0.79
CA GLU A 437 14.94 -1.65 -0.19
C GLU A 437 14.98 -1.09 1.23
N CYS A 438 14.01 -0.22 1.54
CA CYS A 438 13.77 0.34 2.86
C CYS A 438 12.36 -0.07 3.30
N TYR A 439 12.21 -0.37 4.58
CA TYR A 439 11.02 -0.97 5.16
C TYR A 439 10.65 -0.25 6.45
N CYS A 440 9.39 0.20 6.58
CA CYS A 440 8.87 0.85 7.79
C CYS A 440 7.69 0.07 8.39
N GLY A 441 7.63 -0.01 9.72
CA GLY A 441 6.56 -0.71 10.42
C GLY A 441 6.50 -0.40 11.91
N ASP A 442 5.85 -1.27 12.67
CA ASP A 442 5.74 -1.18 14.12
C ASP A 442 6.63 -2.21 14.83
N VAL A 443 6.97 -1.94 16.10
CA VAL A 443 7.82 -2.84 16.89
C VAL A 443 7.16 -4.21 17.09
N SER A 444 5.82 -4.25 17.14
CA SER A 444 5.01 -5.49 17.20
C SER A 444 5.19 -6.40 15.99
N ASP A 445 5.52 -5.85 14.82
CA ASP A 445 5.66 -6.65 13.59
C ASP A 445 6.87 -7.60 13.71
N THR A 446 7.84 -7.25 14.58
CA THR A 446 9.00 -8.10 14.86
C THR A 446 8.67 -9.35 15.69
N ASP A 447 7.49 -9.42 16.34
CA ASP A 447 7.02 -10.64 17.04
C ASP A 447 6.71 -11.79 16.05
N ALA A 448 6.58 -11.50 14.75
CA ALA A 448 6.44 -12.50 13.69
C ALA A 448 7.79 -13.05 13.15
N SER A 449 8.93 -12.53 13.63
CA SER A 449 10.26 -12.95 13.20
C SER A 449 10.68 -14.30 13.83
N PRO A 450 11.38 -15.18 13.09
CA PRO A 450 12.11 -16.31 13.67
C PRO A 450 13.22 -15.91 14.66
N GLY A 451 13.65 -14.64 14.68
CA GLY A 451 14.67 -14.09 15.56
C GLY A 451 15.80 -13.38 14.81
N PHE A 452 16.88 -13.08 15.53
CA PHE A 452 18.08 -12.48 14.94
C PHE A 452 18.98 -13.54 14.30
N ALA A 453 19.44 -13.26 13.09
CA ALA A 453 20.44 -14.02 12.36
C ALA A 453 21.87 -13.55 12.74
N PRO A 454 22.93 -14.27 12.33
CA PRO A 454 24.28 -13.75 12.37
C PRO A 454 24.41 -12.45 11.55
N GLU A 455 25.18 -11.48 12.05
CA GLU A 455 25.44 -10.21 11.33
C GLU A 455 26.02 -10.41 9.92
N SER A 456 26.74 -11.53 9.70
CA SER A 456 27.27 -11.94 8.40
C SER A 456 26.20 -12.24 7.35
N ASP A 457 24.94 -12.41 7.74
CA ASP A 457 23.83 -12.66 6.81
C ASP A 457 23.26 -11.35 6.23
N CYS A 458 23.55 -10.19 6.85
CA CYS A 458 23.16 -8.86 6.36
C CYS A 458 24.33 -8.21 5.59
N ASN A 459 24.75 -8.85 4.50
CA ASN A 459 26.02 -8.59 3.80
C ASN A 459 25.94 -7.71 2.54
N ILE A 460 24.81 -7.06 2.24
CA ILE A 460 24.64 -6.23 1.04
C ILE A 460 24.85 -4.75 1.37
N ALA A 461 25.71 -4.06 0.63
CA ALA A 461 25.97 -2.62 0.82
C ALA A 461 24.80 -1.72 0.35
N CYS A 462 24.69 -0.53 0.95
CA CYS A 462 23.70 0.48 0.55
C CYS A 462 24.14 1.24 -0.73
N PRO A 463 23.35 1.30 -1.82
CA PRO A 463 23.73 2.00 -3.06
C PRO A 463 24.07 3.49 -2.89
N GLY A 464 23.38 4.19 -1.98
CA GLY A 464 23.64 5.60 -1.65
C GLY A 464 24.65 5.82 -0.51
N ASP A 465 25.15 4.75 0.12
CA ASP A 465 26.13 4.82 1.20
C ASP A 465 26.95 3.51 1.26
N PRO A 466 27.84 3.27 0.27
CA PRO A 466 28.50 1.97 0.06
C PRO A 466 29.53 1.57 1.14
N ILE A 467 29.68 2.34 2.22
CA ILE A 467 30.43 1.92 3.42
C ILE A 467 29.55 1.31 4.52
N HIS A 468 28.22 1.30 4.34
CA HIS A 468 27.27 0.73 5.28
C HIS A 468 26.41 -0.40 4.68
N LEU A 469 25.94 -1.30 5.54
CA LEU A 469 25.20 -2.52 5.16
C LEU A 469 23.67 -2.33 5.25
N CYS A 470 23.00 -2.56 4.11
CA CYS A 470 21.56 -2.50 3.89
C CYS A 470 20.92 -3.90 3.75
N GLY A 471 21.15 -4.77 4.75
CA GLY A 471 20.52 -6.08 4.88
C GLY A 471 21.11 -7.18 3.99
N GLY A 472 20.31 -8.19 3.70
CA GLY A 472 20.64 -9.39 2.92
C GLY A 472 19.37 -10.11 2.45
N GLY A 473 19.48 -11.25 1.75
CA GLY A 473 18.31 -11.95 1.23
C GLY A 473 17.45 -12.61 2.32
N ASN A 474 16.23 -12.11 2.56
CA ASN A 474 15.37 -12.45 3.72
C ASN A 474 16.05 -12.11 5.06
N ARG A 475 16.77 -10.97 5.09
CA ARG A 475 17.59 -10.50 6.21
C ARG A 475 17.54 -8.98 6.30
N LEU A 476 16.86 -8.48 7.31
CA LEU A 476 16.63 -7.05 7.50
C LEU A 476 17.64 -6.47 8.48
N SER A 477 18.43 -5.47 8.09
CA SER A 477 19.17 -4.66 9.05
C SER A 477 18.15 -3.87 9.88
N TYR A 478 17.88 -4.28 11.12
CA TYR A 478 16.77 -3.76 11.93
C TYR A 478 17.19 -2.62 12.87
N TYR A 479 16.44 -1.52 12.81
CA TYR A 479 16.58 -0.34 13.64
C TYR A 479 15.27 -0.04 14.38
N LYS A 480 15.39 0.38 15.64
CA LYS A 480 14.27 0.68 16.54
C LYS A 480 14.42 2.10 17.09
N TRP A 481 13.33 2.84 17.18
CA TRP A 481 13.35 4.15 17.83
C TRP A 481 13.38 4.01 19.35
N ASN A 482 14.38 4.62 20.00
CA ASN A 482 14.49 4.65 21.46
C ASN A 482 13.70 5.85 22.01
N GLY A 483 12.39 5.62 22.19
CA GLY A 483 11.43 6.61 22.68
C GLY A 483 10.01 6.28 22.25
N VAL A 484 9.07 7.20 22.51
CA VAL A 484 7.69 7.11 22.02
C VAL A 484 7.53 8.10 20.87
N MET A 485 7.19 7.62 19.67
CA MET A 485 6.78 8.48 18.54
C MET A 485 5.30 8.86 18.64
N ASN A 486 4.43 7.86 18.88
CA ASN A 486 2.99 8.03 19.03
C ASN A 486 2.55 7.46 20.39
N ASP A 487 1.88 8.28 21.21
CA ASP A 487 1.31 7.91 22.51
C ASP A 487 -0.20 7.76 22.38
N TRP A 488 -0.62 6.61 21.83
CA TRP A 488 -2.03 6.28 21.64
C TRP A 488 -2.68 5.83 22.96
N LYS A 489 -3.26 6.80 23.67
CA LYS A 489 -3.88 6.59 24.98
C LYS A 489 -5.21 5.82 24.84
N THR A 490 -5.44 4.82 25.66
CA THR A 490 -6.79 4.24 25.84
C THR A 490 -7.38 4.76 27.16
N PRO A 491 -8.36 5.67 27.14
CA PRO A 491 -8.94 6.22 28.37
C PRO A 491 -9.64 5.12 29.18
N ALA A 492 -9.67 5.24 30.51
CA ALA A 492 -10.40 4.30 31.38
C ALA A 492 -11.93 4.29 31.15
N ASN A 493 -12.44 5.23 30.36
CA ASN A 493 -13.81 5.34 29.90
C ASN A 493 -13.78 5.65 28.40
N THR A 494 -14.08 4.65 27.58
CA THR A 494 -13.95 4.69 26.11
C THR A 494 -15.25 5.04 25.39
N GLY A 495 -16.28 5.49 26.12
CA GLY A 495 -17.64 5.64 25.59
C GLY A 495 -18.29 4.30 25.20
N PHE A 496 -19.46 4.33 24.58
CA PHE A 496 -20.07 3.13 24.00
C PHE A 496 -20.98 3.45 22.81
N TYR A 497 -21.20 2.42 21.98
CA TYR A 497 -22.22 2.42 20.94
C TYR A 497 -23.53 1.86 21.51
N GLU A 498 -24.65 2.50 21.18
CA GLU A 498 -26.01 2.11 21.52
C GLU A 498 -26.82 1.98 20.23
N PHE A 499 -27.65 0.95 20.08
CA PHE A 499 -28.63 0.91 19.00
C PHE A 499 -29.81 1.83 19.35
N PHE A 500 -30.04 2.85 18.53
CA PHE A 500 -30.92 3.96 18.86
C PHE A 500 -32.33 3.81 18.27
N VAL A 501 -32.44 3.53 16.97
CA VAL A 501 -33.73 3.35 16.29
C VAL A 501 -33.56 2.52 15.01
N PRO A 502 -34.54 1.69 14.60
CA PRO A 502 -34.55 1.12 13.24
C PRO A 502 -34.75 2.24 12.21
N GLY A 503 -33.87 2.32 11.20
CA GLY A 503 -34.07 3.21 10.06
C GLY A 503 -35.09 2.64 9.06
N VAL A 504 -35.66 3.53 8.26
CA VAL A 504 -36.59 3.21 7.15
C VAL A 504 -35.85 3.08 5.80
N VAL A 505 -34.64 3.65 5.73
CA VAL A 505 -33.84 3.91 4.52
C VAL A 505 -32.35 3.82 4.85
N VAL A 506 -31.48 3.80 3.83
CA VAL A 506 -30.04 4.10 3.95
C VAL A 506 -29.85 5.60 3.61
N PRO A 507 -29.80 6.50 4.61
CA PRO A 507 -29.85 7.93 4.35
C PRO A 507 -28.50 8.46 3.85
N LEU A 508 -28.45 8.75 2.55
CA LEU A 508 -27.38 9.51 1.90
C LEU A 508 -27.17 10.87 2.60
N LEU A 509 -28.26 11.52 3.02
CA LEU A 509 -28.26 12.79 3.74
C LEU A 509 -28.77 12.67 5.15
N VAL A 510 -28.13 13.41 6.08
CA VAL A 510 -28.64 13.60 7.43
C VAL A 510 -28.31 15.02 7.89
N THR A 511 -29.33 15.86 8.06
CA THR A 511 -29.19 17.22 8.59
C THR A 511 -29.98 17.37 9.87
N LEU A 512 -29.34 17.84 10.94
CA LEU A 512 -30.03 18.26 12.15
C LEU A 512 -30.61 19.65 11.94
N GLY A 513 -31.94 19.78 11.97
CA GLY A 513 -32.65 21.04 11.84
C GLY A 513 -32.78 21.79 13.17
N ILE A 514 -33.04 23.10 13.10
CA ILE A 514 -33.24 23.97 14.28
C ILE A 514 -34.47 23.62 15.13
N ASN A 515 -35.33 22.74 14.61
CA ASN A 515 -36.46 22.12 15.32
C ASN A 515 -36.05 20.92 16.21
N ASN A 516 -34.75 20.61 16.32
CA ASN A 516 -34.18 19.44 17.00
C ASN A 516 -34.63 18.09 16.41
N LYS A 517 -34.92 18.06 15.10
CA LYS A 517 -35.22 16.84 14.34
C LYS A 517 -34.19 16.62 13.26
N VAL A 518 -34.13 15.40 12.72
CA VAL A 518 -33.09 15.02 11.75
C VAL A 518 -33.71 14.65 10.41
N SER A 519 -33.41 15.40 9.35
CA SER A 519 -33.90 15.10 7.99
C SER A 519 -32.97 14.10 7.31
N PHE A 520 -33.47 12.89 7.10
CA PHE A 520 -32.87 11.79 6.35
C PHE A 520 -33.31 11.90 4.87
N VAL A 521 -32.42 11.75 3.89
CA VAL A 521 -32.80 11.68 2.45
C VAL A 521 -31.98 10.61 1.73
N GLU A 522 -32.64 9.89 0.82
CA GLU A 522 -32.11 8.79 0.02
C GLU A 522 -32.21 9.10 -1.50
N LYS A 523 -31.84 8.12 -2.32
CA LYS A 523 -32.10 8.03 -3.77
C LYS A 523 -33.61 8.13 -4.06
N PHE A 524 -34.01 8.66 -5.21
CA PHE A 524 -35.41 8.70 -5.64
C PHE A 524 -35.68 7.72 -6.79
N GLY A 525 -36.42 6.65 -6.50
CA GLY A 525 -36.91 5.69 -7.51
C GLY A 525 -35.91 4.65 -8.03
N THR A 526 -34.72 4.55 -7.43
CA THR A 526 -33.55 3.81 -7.98
C THR A 526 -32.93 2.76 -7.04
N SER A 527 -33.59 2.41 -5.92
CA SER A 527 -33.08 1.44 -4.93
C SER A 527 -33.50 -0.02 -5.19
N GLU A 528 -32.80 -0.97 -4.58
CA GLU A 528 -32.97 -2.42 -4.82
C GLU A 528 -34.18 -3.02 -4.06
N PHE A 529 -34.63 -2.41 -2.97
CA PHE A 529 -35.82 -2.85 -2.25
C PHE A 529 -37.05 -1.99 -2.58
N THR A 530 -38.18 -2.66 -2.78
CA THR A 530 -39.48 -1.99 -2.93
C THR A 530 -39.81 -1.24 -1.63
N ASN A 531 -39.77 0.10 -1.70
CA ASN A 531 -39.99 1.11 -0.64
C ASN A 531 -38.73 1.70 0.04
N SER A 532 -37.49 1.32 -0.32
CA SER A 532 -36.27 2.00 0.16
C SER A 532 -35.87 3.18 -0.74
N THR A 533 -36.77 4.16 -0.88
CA THR A 533 -36.48 5.43 -1.58
C THR A 533 -37.32 6.56 -0.99
N GLY A 534 -36.71 7.67 -0.60
CA GLY A 534 -37.45 8.89 -0.23
C GLY A 534 -36.72 9.83 0.73
N ALA A 535 -37.47 10.76 1.32
CA ALA A 535 -37.01 11.62 2.41
C ALA A 535 -37.83 11.37 3.67
N TYR A 536 -37.22 11.52 4.85
CA TYR A 536 -37.82 11.20 6.14
C TYR A 536 -37.36 12.18 7.23
N GLU A 537 -38.27 12.66 8.08
CA GLU A 537 -37.99 13.44 9.28
C GLU A 537 -37.99 12.49 10.49
N LEU A 538 -36.88 12.47 11.25
CA LEU A 538 -36.72 11.74 12.50
C LEU A 538 -36.96 12.66 13.71
N ASP A 539 -38.00 12.38 14.49
CA ASP A 539 -38.24 13.04 15.78
C ASP A 539 -37.55 12.28 16.93
N LEU A 540 -36.46 12.87 17.41
CA LEU A 540 -35.61 12.33 18.48
C LEU A 540 -36.34 12.11 19.81
N SER A 541 -37.49 12.75 20.03
CA SER A 541 -38.29 12.61 21.27
C SER A 541 -39.31 11.47 21.22
N LEU A 542 -39.47 10.83 20.07
CA LEU A 542 -40.49 9.79 19.83
C LEU A 542 -39.89 8.42 19.49
N VAL A 543 -38.56 8.24 19.63
CA VAL A 543 -37.82 7.04 19.16
C VAL A 543 -38.27 5.70 19.77
N ASP A 544 -38.94 5.72 20.93
CA ASP A 544 -39.60 4.54 21.53
C ASP A 544 -40.82 4.04 20.72
N ASP A 545 -41.31 4.83 19.75
CA ASP A 545 -42.53 4.58 18.97
C ASP A 545 -42.25 4.76 17.46
N PHE A 546 -41.86 3.67 16.80
CA PHE A 546 -41.47 3.64 15.38
C PHE A 546 -42.53 4.24 14.43
N GLU A 547 -43.82 4.07 14.73
CA GLU A 547 -44.94 4.59 13.94
C GLU A 547 -45.14 6.12 14.08
N LYS A 548 -44.41 6.78 14.99
CA LYS A 548 -44.46 8.24 15.21
C LYS A 548 -43.12 8.94 15.07
N THR A 549 -42.00 8.25 15.29
CA THR A 549 -40.66 8.85 15.18
C THR A 549 -40.29 9.21 13.74
N TRP A 550 -40.85 8.50 12.75
CA TRP A 550 -40.61 8.74 11.32
C TRP A 550 -41.79 9.45 10.64
N ARG A 551 -41.50 10.53 9.92
CA ARG A 551 -42.44 11.23 9.02
C ARG A 551 -41.89 11.24 7.59
N THR A 552 -42.62 10.71 6.62
CA THR A 552 -42.24 10.75 5.20
C THR A 552 -42.31 12.16 4.61
N MET A 553 -41.37 12.46 3.71
CA MET A 553 -41.22 13.68 2.91
C MET A 553 -40.91 13.30 1.44
N HIS A 554 -41.12 14.21 0.49
CA HIS A 554 -41.16 13.91 -0.94
C HIS A 554 -40.27 14.86 -1.78
N VAL A 555 -39.11 14.35 -2.20
CA VAL A 555 -38.29 14.98 -3.26
C VAL A 555 -38.89 14.72 -4.65
N LYS A 556 -38.61 15.57 -5.66
CA LYS A 556 -39.19 15.44 -7.01
C LYS A 556 -38.21 14.92 -8.07
N SER A 557 -36.91 15.18 -7.92
CA SER A 557 -35.84 14.60 -8.74
C SER A 557 -34.82 13.82 -7.89
N ASP A 558 -33.89 13.11 -8.55
CA ASP A 558 -33.02 12.18 -7.85
C ASP A 558 -31.95 12.88 -7.01
N THR A 559 -32.11 12.74 -5.69
CA THR A 559 -31.21 13.14 -4.60
C THR A 559 -30.24 12.03 -4.22
N PHE A 560 -29.84 11.24 -5.20
CA PHE A 560 -28.49 10.70 -5.36
C PHE A 560 -27.60 11.85 -5.89
N CYS A 561 -26.30 11.88 -5.62
CA CYS A 561 -25.32 12.75 -6.30
C CYS A 561 -25.42 14.29 -6.17
N ALA A 562 -26.10 14.86 -5.17
CA ALA A 562 -26.09 16.31 -4.95
C ALA A 562 -24.99 16.76 -3.93
N GLY A 563 -24.89 18.05 -3.69
CA GLY A 563 -24.28 18.64 -2.50
C GLY A 563 -25.34 19.34 -1.64
N ALA A 564 -25.01 19.71 -0.41
CA ALA A 564 -25.93 20.49 0.43
C ALA A 564 -25.24 21.39 1.47
N VAL A 565 -25.96 22.41 1.94
CA VAL A 565 -25.56 23.35 3.02
C VAL A 565 -26.79 23.75 3.85
N VAL A 566 -26.57 24.27 5.06
CA VAL A 566 -27.61 24.96 5.85
C VAL A 566 -27.51 26.45 5.59
N LEU A 567 -28.64 27.11 5.30
CA LEU A 567 -28.66 28.54 4.99
C LEU A 567 -28.71 29.42 6.25
N PRO A 568 -28.13 30.64 6.20
CA PRO A 568 -28.23 31.64 7.27
C PRO A 568 -29.61 32.32 7.39
N ASP A 569 -30.60 31.90 6.61
CA ASP A 569 -31.94 32.47 6.66
C ASP A 569 -32.70 32.13 7.95
N ARG A 570 -33.84 32.81 8.17
CA ARG A 570 -34.63 32.74 9.40
C ARG A 570 -35.14 31.34 9.76
N ALA A 571 -35.24 30.43 8.78
CA ALA A 571 -35.72 29.05 9.01
C ALA A 571 -34.59 28.02 8.98
N ALA A 572 -33.33 28.43 8.84
CA ALA A 572 -32.17 27.55 8.66
C ALA A 572 -32.38 26.54 7.52
N ARG A 573 -32.92 26.98 6.37
CA ARG A 573 -33.33 26.05 5.29
C ARG A 573 -32.16 25.16 4.86
N HIS A 574 -32.46 23.88 4.67
CA HIS A 574 -31.53 22.92 4.08
C HIS A 574 -31.56 23.12 2.55
N LEU A 575 -30.45 23.55 1.96
CA LEU A 575 -30.30 23.72 0.51
C LEU A 575 -29.53 22.53 -0.06
N MET A 576 -30.09 21.83 -1.04
CA MET A 576 -29.43 20.75 -1.78
C MET A 576 -29.34 21.11 -3.27
N PHE A 577 -28.22 20.77 -3.92
CA PHE A 577 -27.89 21.24 -5.27
C PHE A 577 -27.14 20.17 -6.08
N GLY A 578 -27.53 19.95 -7.34
CA GLY A 578 -26.99 18.85 -8.16
C GLY A 578 -27.83 17.58 -8.07
N GLY A 579 -27.36 16.48 -8.66
CA GLY A 579 -28.08 15.20 -8.66
C GLY A 579 -27.58 14.19 -9.71
N TRP A 580 -28.22 13.02 -9.82
CA TRP A 580 -27.72 11.90 -10.62
C TRP A 580 -27.60 12.13 -12.13
N SER A 581 -28.74 12.37 -12.78
CA SER A 581 -28.81 12.37 -14.23
C SER A 581 -29.91 13.30 -14.72
N LEU A 582 -29.76 13.73 -15.99
CA LEU A 582 -30.67 14.65 -16.66
C LEU A 582 -30.88 15.92 -15.82
N ASP A 583 -32.13 16.39 -15.72
CA ASP A 583 -32.51 17.61 -15.01
C ASP A 583 -32.09 17.60 -13.52
N SER A 584 -32.02 16.42 -12.90
CA SER A 584 -31.55 16.25 -11.51
C SER A 584 -30.15 16.85 -11.30
N THR A 585 -29.26 16.80 -12.31
CA THR A 585 -27.90 17.35 -12.23
C THR A 585 -27.85 18.87 -12.06
N PHE A 586 -28.90 19.61 -12.40
CA PHE A 586 -29.01 21.05 -12.09
C PHE A 586 -30.05 21.32 -11.01
N GLY A 587 -30.66 20.28 -10.42
CA GLY A 587 -31.75 20.39 -9.45
C GLY A 587 -31.30 21.14 -8.21
N VAL A 588 -32.14 22.08 -7.76
CA VAL A 588 -31.94 22.84 -6.52
C VAL A 588 -33.19 22.68 -5.67
N ARG A 589 -32.99 22.25 -4.42
CA ARG A 589 -34.04 21.75 -3.53
C ARG A 589 -33.90 22.39 -2.17
N LEU A 590 -35.01 22.86 -1.61
CA LEU A 590 -35.06 23.58 -0.34
C LEU A 590 -36.01 22.87 0.63
N TYR A 591 -35.66 22.83 1.91
CA TYR A 591 -36.55 22.39 2.98
C TYR A 591 -36.42 23.32 4.18
N ALA A 592 -37.54 23.73 4.76
CA ALA A 592 -37.61 24.58 5.94
C ALA A 592 -38.05 23.74 7.15
N PRO A 593 -37.14 23.38 8.08
CA PRO A 593 -37.50 22.64 9.29
C PRO A 593 -38.58 23.36 10.12
N ASP A 594 -39.69 22.67 10.41
CA ASP A 594 -40.79 23.18 11.24
C ASP A 594 -41.24 22.17 12.31
N GLY A 595 -42.30 22.52 13.05
CA GLY A 595 -42.74 21.77 14.22
C GLY A 595 -41.79 21.91 15.42
N SER A 596 -41.89 20.96 16.35
CA SER A 596 -41.07 20.88 17.57
C SER A 596 -40.96 19.42 18.03
N PRO A 597 -40.11 19.07 19.02
CA PRO A 597 -40.06 17.71 19.55
C PRO A 597 -41.44 17.23 20.02
N GLY A 598 -41.91 16.11 19.47
CA GLY A 598 -43.22 15.52 19.76
C GLY A 598 -44.37 16.09 18.91
N VAL A 599 -44.08 17.03 18.00
CA VAL A 599 -45.05 17.66 17.09
C VAL A 599 -44.49 17.62 15.67
N ASN A 600 -45.03 16.73 14.83
CA ASN A 600 -44.63 16.54 13.44
C ASN A 600 -44.57 17.87 12.68
N GLY A 601 -43.54 18.05 11.84
CA GLY A 601 -43.50 19.15 10.87
C GLY A 601 -44.65 19.07 9.86
N THR A 602 -44.81 20.15 9.11
CA THR A 602 -45.81 20.31 8.04
C THR A 602 -45.19 20.68 6.70
N ASN A 603 -43.97 21.23 6.67
CA ASN A 603 -43.23 21.57 5.45
C ASN A 603 -42.65 20.31 4.78
N ASP A 604 -42.48 20.34 3.47
CA ASP A 604 -41.91 19.26 2.65
C ASP A 604 -40.82 19.84 1.72
N TRP A 605 -40.19 19.03 0.87
CA TRP A 605 -39.14 19.50 -0.05
C TRP A 605 -39.71 20.33 -1.22
N GLU A 606 -39.19 21.54 -1.35
CA GLU A 606 -39.50 22.50 -2.41
C GLU A 606 -38.50 22.38 -3.56
N GLU A 607 -38.99 22.14 -4.77
CA GLU A 607 -38.18 21.92 -5.97
C GLU A 607 -38.98 22.30 -7.24
N ASN A 608 -38.39 23.12 -8.12
CA ASN A 608 -38.88 23.35 -9.48
C ASN A 608 -37.72 23.76 -10.42
N PHE A 609 -37.16 22.77 -11.12
CA PHE A 609 -36.05 22.93 -12.09
C PHE A 609 -36.30 23.95 -13.21
N ASN A 610 -37.58 24.24 -13.55
CA ASN A 610 -37.90 25.21 -14.60
C ASN A 610 -37.73 26.66 -14.13
N GLU A 611 -37.84 26.90 -12.82
CA GLU A 611 -37.75 28.22 -12.20
C GLU A 611 -36.39 28.43 -11.52
N LEU A 612 -35.93 27.45 -10.72
CA LEU A 612 -34.63 27.46 -10.05
C LEU A 612 -33.81 26.22 -10.40
N LYS A 613 -32.59 26.46 -10.87
CA LYS A 613 -31.58 25.43 -11.16
C LYS A 613 -30.16 26.01 -11.14
N LEU A 614 -29.16 25.13 -11.10
CA LEU A 614 -27.76 25.48 -11.31
C LEU A 614 -27.47 26.00 -12.72
N GLN A 615 -26.36 26.72 -12.87
CA GLN A 615 -25.82 27.19 -14.15
C GLN A 615 -25.05 26.10 -14.88
N ARG A 616 -24.58 25.07 -14.16
CA ARG A 616 -23.99 23.84 -14.68
C ARG A 616 -24.62 22.60 -14.07
N GLY A 617 -24.68 21.54 -14.88
CA GLY A 617 -25.17 20.25 -14.46
C GLY A 617 -24.05 19.57 -13.69
N ARG A 618 -24.21 19.48 -12.37
CA ARG A 618 -23.23 18.88 -11.47
C ARG A 618 -23.82 17.61 -10.89
N TRP A 619 -23.36 16.49 -11.43
CA TRP A 619 -23.16 15.29 -10.63
C TRP A 619 -22.18 15.67 -9.53
N TYR A 620 -22.55 15.34 -8.29
CA TYR A 620 -21.63 15.31 -7.16
C TYR A 620 -20.83 16.66 -7.00
N PRO A 621 -21.41 17.79 -6.55
CA PRO A 621 -20.77 19.12 -6.43
C PRO A 621 -20.31 19.53 -5.02
N SER A 622 -19.24 20.35 -4.89
CA SER A 622 -18.78 20.87 -3.60
C SER A 622 -19.39 22.22 -3.25
N GLY A 623 -19.41 22.65 -1.99
CA GLY A 623 -20.02 23.93 -1.63
C GLY A 623 -19.78 24.45 -0.21
N LEU A 624 -19.94 25.76 -0.04
CA LEU A 624 -19.57 26.53 1.16
C LEU A 624 -20.41 27.81 1.28
N VAL A 625 -20.88 28.14 2.48
CA VAL A 625 -21.44 29.48 2.78
C VAL A 625 -20.29 30.48 2.94
N LEU A 626 -20.26 31.49 2.08
CA LEU A 626 -19.27 32.56 2.09
C LEU A 626 -19.57 33.61 3.18
N SER A 627 -18.59 34.44 3.51
CA SER A 627 -18.71 35.50 4.52
C SER A 627 -19.77 36.57 4.20
N ASN A 628 -20.15 36.72 2.92
CA ASN A 628 -21.26 37.57 2.47
C ASN A 628 -22.65 36.89 2.55
N GLY A 629 -22.73 35.63 3.01
CA GLY A 629 -23.94 34.82 3.08
C GLY A 629 -24.32 34.06 1.81
N SER A 630 -23.69 34.32 0.65
CA SER A 630 -23.98 33.54 -0.58
C SER A 630 -23.31 32.17 -0.55
N VAL A 631 -23.90 31.20 -1.27
CA VAL A 631 -23.36 29.83 -1.35
C VAL A 631 -22.48 29.69 -2.58
N LEU A 632 -21.19 29.45 -2.37
CA LEU A 632 -20.26 29.02 -3.41
C LEU A 632 -20.48 27.53 -3.69
N ILE A 633 -20.44 27.15 -4.97
CA ILE A 633 -20.47 25.76 -5.45
C ILE A 633 -19.23 25.53 -6.33
N VAL A 634 -18.55 24.39 -6.18
CA VAL A 634 -17.23 24.11 -6.82
C VAL A 634 -17.15 22.67 -7.31
N GLY A 635 -16.75 22.47 -8.57
CA GLY A 635 -16.43 21.15 -9.14
C GLY A 635 -17.63 20.24 -9.40
N GLY A 636 -17.34 18.96 -9.59
CA GLY A 636 -18.28 17.90 -10.01
C GLY A 636 -18.00 17.36 -11.41
N GLU A 637 -18.91 16.54 -11.93
CA GLU A 637 -18.93 16.06 -13.32
C GLU A 637 -20.30 16.34 -13.97
N VAL A 638 -20.38 16.24 -15.31
CA VAL A 638 -21.61 16.45 -16.09
C VAL A 638 -22.44 15.16 -16.20
N GLY A 639 -22.90 14.65 -15.05
CA GLY A 639 -23.65 13.39 -14.94
C GLY A 639 -22.76 12.18 -14.64
N SER A 640 -23.36 10.99 -14.64
CA SER A 640 -22.73 9.77 -14.10
C SER A 640 -21.55 9.23 -14.89
N ASN A 641 -20.36 9.24 -14.27
CA ASN A 641 -19.06 8.95 -14.87
C ASN A 641 -18.87 9.73 -16.17
N GLY A 642 -19.13 11.03 -16.07
CA GLY A 642 -19.24 11.98 -17.17
C GLY A 642 -17.89 12.59 -17.56
N ALA A 643 -17.95 13.77 -18.16
CA ALA A 643 -16.80 14.66 -18.24
C ALA A 643 -16.75 15.52 -16.96
N PRO A 644 -15.57 15.92 -16.46
CA PRO A 644 -15.48 16.86 -15.35
C PRO A 644 -16.19 18.18 -15.67
N GLU A 645 -16.73 18.81 -14.62
CA GLU A 645 -17.25 20.17 -14.62
C GLU A 645 -16.30 21.04 -13.77
N PRO A 646 -15.12 21.42 -14.30
CA PRO A 646 -14.04 22.09 -13.57
C PRO A 646 -14.33 23.60 -13.41
N THR A 647 -15.55 23.94 -12.99
CA THR A 647 -15.96 25.32 -12.72
C THR A 647 -16.43 25.49 -11.28
N LEU A 648 -16.44 26.73 -10.82
CA LEU A 648 -17.23 27.17 -9.67
C LEU A 648 -18.38 28.06 -10.11
N GLU A 649 -19.44 28.18 -9.28
CA GLU A 649 -20.56 29.11 -9.45
C GLU A 649 -21.12 29.57 -8.09
N ILE A 650 -22.01 30.57 -8.07
CA ILE A 650 -22.57 31.15 -6.83
C ILE A 650 -24.09 31.13 -6.87
N LEU A 651 -24.72 30.77 -5.75
CA LEU A 651 -26.15 30.93 -5.48
C LEU A 651 -26.40 31.96 -4.35
N PRO A 652 -27.35 32.90 -4.50
CA PRO A 652 -28.13 33.19 -5.70
C PRO A 652 -27.24 33.68 -6.85
N THR A 653 -27.63 33.41 -8.11
CA THR A 653 -26.94 33.94 -9.28
C THR A 653 -26.98 35.48 -9.25
N PRO A 654 -25.83 36.18 -9.23
CA PRO A 654 -25.79 37.64 -9.19
C PRO A 654 -26.43 38.33 -10.40
N GLU A 655 -26.93 39.55 -10.19
CA GLU A 655 -27.50 40.38 -11.26
C GLU A 655 -26.40 40.82 -12.26
N GLY A 656 -26.46 40.30 -13.49
CA GLY A 656 -25.53 40.65 -14.56
C GLY A 656 -25.33 39.57 -15.62
N GLY A 657 -25.53 38.30 -15.27
CA GLY A 657 -25.38 37.16 -16.20
C GLY A 657 -24.93 35.88 -15.48
N PRO A 658 -24.56 34.83 -16.23
CA PRO A 658 -23.99 33.63 -15.64
C PRO A 658 -22.60 33.91 -15.06
N THR A 659 -22.33 33.37 -13.87
CA THR A 659 -21.18 33.67 -13.01
C THR A 659 -20.27 32.47 -12.77
N TYR A 660 -20.26 31.50 -13.68
CA TYR A 660 -19.35 30.36 -13.57
C TYR A 660 -17.92 30.73 -14.03
N LEU A 661 -16.90 30.28 -13.28
CA LEU A 661 -15.48 30.47 -13.61
C LEU A 661 -14.78 29.12 -13.76
N PHE A 662 -13.98 28.97 -14.82
CA PHE A 662 -13.20 27.76 -15.11
C PHE A 662 -11.90 27.70 -14.31
N MET A 663 -11.57 26.52 -13.80
CA MET A 663 -10.43 26.26 -12.92
C MET A 663 -9.50 25.21 -13.54
N ASP A 664 -8.30 25.62 -13.94
CA ASP A 664 -7.29 24.76 -14.56
C ASP A 664 -6.90 23.55 -13.67
N TRP A 665 -6.82 23.81 -12.37
CA TRP A 665 -6.43 22.82 -11.36
C TRP A 665 -7.50 21.73 -11.17
N LEU A 666 -8.79 22.07 -11.27
CA LEU A 666 -9.88 21.09 -11.32
C LEU A 666 -9.81 20.25 -12.61
N ASN A 667 -9.46 20.86 -13.75
CA ASN A 667 -9.33 20.10 -15.00
C ASN A 667 -8.07 19.19 -15.03
N ARG A 668 -7.02 19.50 -14.27
CA ARG A 668 -5.75 18.72 -14.29
C ARG A 668 -5.76 17.52 -13.34
N THR A 669 -6.51 17.57 -12.25
CA THR A 669 -6.46 16.56 -11.17
C THR A 669 -7.67 15.61 -11.17
N ASP A 670 -8.51 15.69 -12.20
CA ASP A 670 -9.57 14.75 -12.54
C ASP A 670 -9.01 13.33 -12.82
N PRO A 671 -9.70 12.23 -12.45
CA PRO A 671 -10.92 12.14 -11.65
C PRO A 671 -10.61 11.84 -10.17
N ASN A 672 -9.72 12.62 -9.55
CA ASN A 672 -9.20 12.35 -8.20
C ASN A 672 -9.29 13.55 -7.23
N ASN A 673 -10.08 14.57 -7.56
CA ASN A 673 -9.99 15.92 -7.00
C ASN A 673 -11.32 16.56 -6.61
N LEU A 674 -12.39 16.19 -7.32
CA LEU A 674 -13.50 15.45 -6.73
C LEU A 674 -13.41 15.44 -5.17
N TYR A 675 -14.23 16.24 -4.50
CA TYR A 675 -14.13 16.83 -3.15
C TYR A 675 -13.00 17.82 -2.97
N PRO A 676 -13.07 18.99 -3.63
CA PRO A 676 -12.37 20.14 -3.07
C PRO A 676 -12.92 20.39 -1.65
N PHE A 677 -12.07 20.24 -0.64
CA PHE A 677 -12.34 20.58 0.76
C PHE A 677 -12.39 22.10 0.89
N LEU A 678 -13.54 22.66 1.25
CA LEU A 678 -13.78 24.11 1.23
C LEU A 678 -13.95 24.66 2.65
N HIS A 679 -13.11 25.63 3.03
CA HIS A 679 -13.22 26.33 4.32
C HIS A 679 -12.95 27.83 4.18
N MET A 680 -13.79 28.68 4.80
CA MET A 680 -13.48 30.10 4.99
C MET A 680 -12.34 30.28 6.00
N LEU A 681 -11.35 31.10 5.68
CA LEU A 681 -10.23 31.45 6.56
C LEU A 681 -10.47 32.80 7.29
N PRO A 682 -9.82 33.06 8.44
CA PRO A 682 -9.95 34.32 9.19
C PRO A 682 -9.59 35.59 8.41
N SER A 683 -8.70 35.52 7.42
CA SER A 683 -8.44 36.65 6.48
C SER A 683 -9.60 36.95 5.52
N GLY A 684 -10.63 36.10 5.48
CA GLY A 684 -11.73 36.14 4.52
C GLY A 684 -11.49 35.35 3.23
N ASN A 685 -10.29 34.82 3.02
CA ASN A 685 -9.95 33.97 1.87
C ASN A 685 -10.52 32.55 2.00
N ILE A 686 -10.50 31.79 0.91
CA ILE A 686 -11.07 30.42 0.87
C ILE A 686 -9.93 29.41 0.75
N PHE A 687 -9.81 28.49 1.71
CA PHE A 687 -8.97 27.30 1.60
C PHE A 687 -9.65 26.26 0.70
N VAL A 688 -8.86 25.67 -0.20
CA VAL A 688 -9.28 24.61 -1.12
C VAL A 688 -8.23 23.51 -1.17
N GLY A 689 -8.52 22.33 -0.61
CA GLY A 689 -7.68 21.12 -0.70
C GLY A 689 -8.28 20.10 -1.67
N TYR A 690 -7.52 19.56 -2.62
CA TYR A 690 -8.01 18.69 -3.70
C TYR A 690 -6.91 17.70 -4.14
N TYR A 691 -7.27 16.43 -4.36
CA TYR A 691 -6.35 15.31 -4.55
C TYR A 691 -5.29 15.23 -3.44
N ASN A 692 -4.05 15.66 -3.71
CA ASN A 692 -2.96 15.80 -2.75
C ASN A 692 -2.42 17.26 -2.69
N GLU A 693 -3.05 18.20 -3.37
CA GLU A 693 -2.66 19.61 -3.46
C GLU A 693 -3.58 20.49 -2.59
N ALA A 694 -3.11 21.68 -2.19
CA ALA A 694 -3.97 22.66 -1.53
C ALA A 694 -3.60 24.10 -1.94
N ARG A 695 -4.60 24.99 -1.92
CA ARG A 695 -4.45 26.40 -2.29
C ARG A 695 -5.39 27.31 -1.50
N ILE A 696 -5.12 28.61 -1.58
CA ILE A 696 -5.97 29.68 -1.07
C ILE A 696 -6.47 30.52 -2.26
N LEU A 697 -7.79 30.72 -2.33
CA LEU A 697 -8.44 31.56 -3.34
C LEU A 697 -8.92 32.89 -2.75
N ASP A 698 -8.91 33.93 -3.57
CA ASP A 698 -9.57 35.21 -3.28
C ASP A 698 -11.11 35.04 -3.26
N PRO A 699 -11.84 35.63 -2.29
CA PRO A 699 -13.29 35.44 -2.15
C PRO A 699 -14.15 36.26 -3.13
N VAL A 700 -13.52 37.13 -3.95
CA VAL A 700 -14.20 38.03 -4.91
C VAL A 700 -13.84 37.67 -6.36
N THR A 701 -12.56 37.40 -6.66
CA THR A 701 -12.13 37.03 -8.02
C THR A 701 -11.96 35.53 -8.22
N PHE A 702 -11.81 34.76 -7.14
CA PHE A 702 -11.45 33.33 -7.14
C PHE A 702 -10.09 33.00 -7.78
N ASP A 703 -9.23 34.01 -7.98
CA ASP A 703 -7.83 33.80 -8.34
C ASP A 703 -7.08 33.09 -7.20
N THR A 704 -6.06 32.31 -7.54
CA THR A 704 -5.20 31.64 -6.54
C THR A 704 -4.19 32.61 -5.96
N ILE A 705 -4.36 32.95 -4.68
CA ILE A 705 -3.45 33.83 -3.92
C ILE A 705 -2.17 33.08 -3.53
N LYS A 706 -2.31 31.85 -3.04
CA LYS A 706 -1.21 31.04 -2.47
C LYS A 706 -1.44 29.57 -2.77
N THR A 707 -0.46 28.91 -3.38
CA THR A 707 -0.39 27.44 -3.43
C THR A 707 0.37 26.97 -2.19
N LEU A 708 -0.14 25.94 -1.53
CA LEU A 708 0.47 25.32 -0.35
C LEU A 708 1.32 24.11 -0.79
N PRO A 709 2.26 23.62 0.04
CA PRO A 709 2.91 22.33 -0.23
C PRO A 709 1.88 21.20 -0.36
N ASN A 710 2.22 20.15 -1.10
CA ASN A 710 1.35 18.98 -1.24
C ASN A 710 1.16 18.29 0.13
N MET A 711 -0.05 17.81 0.38
CA MET A 711 -0.37 16.95 1.52
C MET A 711 0.43 15.64 1.37
N PRO A 712 1.27 15.25 2.35
CA PRO A 712 1.99 13.99 2.27
C PRO A 712 0.99 12.83 2.38
N GLY A 713 1.16 11.80 1.54
CA GLY A 713 0.32 10.61 1.48
C GLY A 713 0.71 9.52 2.49
N SER A 714 1.35 8.45 2.01
CA SER A 714 1.97 7.40 2.84
C SER A 714 3.48 7.33 2.60
N VAL A 715 4.20 6.59 3.45
CA VAL A 715 5.65 6.40 3.31
C VAL A 715 6.05 5.65 2.02
N VAL A 716 5.15 4.81 1.49
CA VAL A 716 5.34 4.10 0.20
C VAL A 716 4.84 4.89 -1.01
N SER A 717 3.98 5.89 -0.79
CA SER A 717 3.46 6.78 -1.82
C SER A 717 3.24 8.18 -1.24
N PRO A 718 4.29 9.03 -1.19
CA PRO A 718 4.22 10.37 -0.64
C PRO A 718 3.21 11.28 -1.37
N ALA A 719 2.81 10.90 -2.60
CA ALA A 719 1.85 11.60 -3.43
C ALA A 719 0.43 11.01 -3.39
N ALA A 720 0.11 10.07 -2.49
CA ALA A 720 -1.24 9.53 -2.35
C ALA A 720 -2.26 10.63 -1.97
N GLY A 721 -3.46 10.57 -2.56
CA GLY A 721 -4.49 11.59 -2.41
C GLY A 721 -5.45 11.36 -1.23
N ARG A 722 -6.23 12.40 -0.92
CA ARG A 722 -7.16 12.46 0.22
C ARG A 722 -8.57 12.89 -0.15
N THR A 723 -8.85 13.23 -1.40
CA THR A 723 -10.21 13.51 -1.89
C THR A 723 -10.70 12.33 -2.73
N TYR A 724 -11.95 12.29 -3.21
CA TYR A 724 -12.50 11.12 -3.91
C TYR A 724 -11.70 10.76 -5.17
N PRO A 725 -11.53 9.46 -5.50
CA PRO A 725 -12.05 8.28 -4.81
C PRO A 725 -11.22 7.81 -3.60
N LEU A 726 -10.25 8.61 -3.15
CA LEU A 726 -9.29 8.24 -2.11
C LEU A 726 -9.72 8.66 -0.70
N GLU A 727 -10.76 9.49 -0.56
CA GLU A 727 -11.57 9.75 0.65
C GLU A 727 -10.85 9.77 2.02
N GLY A 728 -10.35 10.95 2.36
CA GLY A 728 -10.04 11.41 3.71
C GLY A 728 -10.92 12.60 4.13
N THR A 729 -10.59 13.18 5.28
CA THR A 729 -11.51 13.93 6.13
C THR A 729 -10.88 15.22 6.66
N ALA A 730 -11.21 16.38 6.07
CA ALA A 730 -10.84 17.73 6.50
C ALA A 730 -11.80 18.39 7.51
N VAL A 731 -11.26 18.84 8.66
CA VAL A 731 -11.96 19.65 9.67
C VAL A 731 -11.10 20.84 10.14
N LEU A 732 -11.73 21.81 10.78
CA LEU A 732 -11.07 22.99 11.36
C LEU A 732 -10.85 22.82 12.87
N PHE A 733 -9.64 23.15 13.35
CA PHE A 733 -9.37 23.22 14.80
C PHE A 733 -10.29 24.24 15.50
N PRO A 734 -10.58 24.06 16.81
CA PRO A 734 -11.38 25.01 17.56
C PRO A 734 -10.71 26.38 17.65
N GLN A 735 -11.49 27.46 17.51
CA GLN A 735 -11.02 28.82 17.67
C GLN A 735 -11.44 29.40 19.03
N HIS A 736 -10.50 30.01 19.74
CA HIS A 736 -10.73 30.61 21.05
C HIS A 736 -10.65 32.14 20.96
N ALA A 737 -11.54 32.86 21.66
CA ALA A 737 -11.41 34.30 21.83
C ALA A 737 -10.05 34.65 22.50
N PRO A 738 -9.32 35.68 22.07
CA PRO A 738 -9.73 36.78 21.17
C PRO A 738 -9.54 36.50 19.66
N TYR A 739 -9.37 35.25 19.24
CA TYR A 739 -9.27 34.82 17.83
C TYR A 739 -8.03 35.34 17.08
N THR A 740 -6.95 35.57 17.81
CA THR A 740 -5.65 36.01 17.27
C THR A 740 -4.81 34.90 16.64
N ASP A 741 -5.13 33.65 16.96
CA ASP A 741 -4.28 32.50 16.63
C ASP A 741 -4.58 31.98 15.22
N PRO A 742 -3.56 31.57 14.44
CA PRO A 742 -3.73 31.11 13.07
C PRO A 742 -4.58 29.85 13.00
N LEU A 743 -5.64 29.88 12.16
CA LEU A 743 -6.53 28.75 11.98
C LEU A 743 -5.76 27.53 11.44
N THR A 744 -5.95 26.38 12.10
CA THR A 744 -5.33 25.11 11.68
C THR A 744 -6.39 24.23 11.01
N VAL A 745 -6.06 23.71 9.82
CA VAL A 745 -6.85 22.70 9.09
C VAL A 745 -6.25 21.33 9.39
N LEU A 746 -7.07 20.33 9.72
CA LEU A 746 -6.70 18.95 9.98
C LEU A 746 -7.34 18.04 8.91
N VAL A 747 -6.55 17.20 8.25
CA VAL A 747 -7.03 16.22 7.26
C VAL A 747 -6.59 14.82 7.66
N CYS A 748 -7.53 13.94 8.02
CA CYS A 748 -7.28 12.55 8.41
C CYS A 748 -7.65 11.55 7.32
N GLY A 749 -6.91 10.45 7.20
CA GLY A 749 -7.23 9.37 6.26
C GLY A 749 -7.00 9.72 4.78
N GLY A 750 -7.29 8.74 3.92
CA GLY A 750 -7.05 8.77 2.48
C GLY A 750 -6.76 7.36 1.94
N SER A 751 -6.28 7.24 0.70
CA SER A 751 -5.84 5.96 0.13
C SER A 751 -4.81 6.11 -1.00
N ASN A 752 -4.06 5.05 -1.27
CA ASN A 752 -3.18 4.91 -2.44
C ASN A 752 -3.69 3.79 -3.37
N PHE A 753 -4.95 3.87 -3.80
CA PHE A 753 -5.61 2.90 -4.68
C PHE A 753 -5.48 1.42 -4.25
N GLY A 754 -5.49 1.16 -2.93
CA GLY A 754 -5.45 -0.21 -2.40
C GLY A 754 -5.15 -0.30 -0.91
N LEU A 755 -4.16 0.46 -0.42
CA LEU A 755 -3.91 0.64 1.02
C LEU A 755 -4.41 2.02 1.46
N ALA A 756 -5.19 2.04 2.53
CA ALA A 756 -5.65 3.27 3.15
C ALA A 756 -4.55 3.97 3.96
N LEU A 757 -4.63 5.29 4.12
CA LEU A 757 -3.67 6.06 4.90
C LEU A 757 -3.89 5.86 6.41
N ASP A 758 -2.81 5.68 7.16
CA ASP A 758 -2.77 5.53 8.61
C ASP A 758 -2.39 6.83 9.33
N ASN A 759 -2.64 7.98 8.72
CA ASN A 759 -2.20 9.27 9.27
C ASN A 759 -3.18 10.43 9.02
N CYS A 760 -3.04 11.43 9.89
CA CYS A 760 -3.61 12.77 9.76
C CYS A 760 -2.50 13.77 9.46
N VAL A 761 -2.83 14.83 8.72
CA VAL A 761 -1.93 15.96 8.44
C VAL A 761 -2.61 17.26 8.85
N SER A 762 -1.86 18.20 9.40
CA SER A 762 -2.38 19.51 9.79
C SER A 762 -1.50 20.66 9.31
N ILE A 763 -2.11 21.79 8.96
CA ILE A 763 -1.40 22.99 8.47
C ILE A 763 -2.10 24.26 8.93
N GLN A 764 -1.32 25.34 9.10
CA GLN A 764 -1.81 26.70 9.29
C GLN A 764 -1.64 27.48 7.97
N PRO A 765 -2.61 27.44 7.04
CA PRO A 765 -2.40 27.82 5.64
C PRO A 765 -2.06 29.31 5.46
N GLU A 766 -2.51 30.16 6.38
CA GLU A 766 -2.25 31.61 6.36
C GLU A 766 -0.82 31.96 6.80
N VAL A 767 -0.11 31.06 7.50
CA VAL A 767 1.28 31.31 7.95
C VAL A 767 2.25 31.16 6.78
N ASP A 768 3.21 32.08 6.67
CA ASP A 768 4.23 32.05 5.63
C ASP A 768 5.25 30.94 5.88
N GLY A 769 5.53 30.14 4.84
CA GLY A 769 6.39 28.95 4.95
C GLY A 769 5.78 27.78 5.73
N ALA A 770 4.46 27.75 5.95
CA ALA A 770 3.81 26.65 6.66
C ALA A 770 3.97 25.29 5.94
N GLU A 771 4.39 24.29 6.70
CA GLU A 771 4.52 22.88 6.28
C GLU A 771 3.43 22.01 6.92
N TRP A 772 3.22 20.80 6.38
CA TRP A 772 2.26 19.84 6.93
C TRP A 772 2.85 19.06 8.10
N VAL A 773 2.23 19.18 9.28
CA VAL A 773 2.55 18.36 10.47
C VAL A 773 1.77 17.05 10.38
N LEU A 774 2.47 15.92 10.32
CA LEU A 774 1.91 14.58 10.23
C LEU A 774 1.79 13.93 11.62
N GLU A 775 0.66 13.27 11.88
CA GLU A 775 0.38 12.47 13.09
C GLU A 775 -0.19 11.10 12.70
N ARG A 776 0.34 10.00 13.26
CA ARG A 776 -0.06 8.64 12.88
C ARG A 776 -1.25 8.13 13.71
N MET A 777 -2.26 7.59 13.03
CA MET A 777 -3.42 6.91 13.61
C MET A 777 -3.07 5.47 14.02
N PRO A 778 -3.73 4.89 15.04
CA PRO A 778 -3.56 3.47 15.43
C PRO A 778 -3.96 2.43 14.37
N SER A 779 -4.60 2.85 13.27
CA SER A 779 -5.01 1.96 12.18
C SER A 779 -5.24 2.75 10.87
N PRO A 780 -4.99 2.15 9.70
CA PRO A 780 -5.28 2.75 8.40
C PRO A 780 -6.78 2.94 8.19
N ARG A 781 -7.16 4.06 7.55
CA ARG A 781 -8.56 4.41 7.28
C ARG A 781 -8.75 5.22 5.99
N VAL A 782 -9.57 4.68 5.10
CA VAL A 782 -10.20 5.35 3.95
C VAL A 782 -11.69 5.48 4.23
N MET A 783 -12.36 6.48 3.68
CA MET A 783 -13.77 6.79 3.96
C MET A 783 -14.01 7.09 5.45
N THR A 784 -13.02 7.71 6.10
CA THR A 784 -13.05 8.14 7.51
C THR A 784 -14.24 9.03 7.81
N SER A 785 -14.62 9.15 9.09
CA SER A 785 -15.56 10.19 9.49
C SER A 785 -15.27 10.91 10.79
N MET A 786 -15.38 12.24 10.80
CA MET A 786 -15.12 13.10 11.96
C MET A 786 -16.34 13.93 12.38
N SER A 787 -16.36 14.39 13.63
CA SER A 787 -17.23 15.46 14.11
C SER A 787 -16.64 16.19 15.28
N ALA A 788 -16.97 17.48 15.40
CA ALA A 788 -16.65 18.30 16.56
C ALA A 788 -17.56 17.95 17.74
N LEU A 789 -16.96 17.70 18.91
CA LEU A 789 -17.67 17.56 20.17
C LEU A 789 -17.68 18.90 20.95
N PRO A 790 -18.65 19.15 21.86
CA PRO A 790 -18.77 20.40 22.60
C PRO A 790 -17.52 20.80 23.40
N ASP A 791 -16.68 19.85 23.77
CA ASP A 791 -15.49 20.06 24.59
C ASP A 791 -14.25 20.53 23.81
N GLY A 792 -14.32 20.55 22.48
CA GLY A 792 -13.24 20.94 21.56
C GLY A 792 -12.47 19.76 20.95
N THR A 793 -12.82 18.52 21.30
CA THR A 793 -12.25 17.31 20.69
C THR A 793 -12.99 16.89 19.42
N PHE A 794 -12.37 16.03 18.60
CA PHE A 794 -13.01 15.43 17.43
C PHE A 794 -13.13 13.91 17.58
N LEU A 795 -14.31 13.36 17.31
CA LEU A 795 -14.54 11.92 17.26
C LEU A 795 -14.29 11.41 15.83
N ILE A 796 -13.33 10.50 15.64
CA ILE A 796 -13.06 9.82 14.36
C ILE A 796 -13.65 8.40 14.39
N VAL A 797 -14.46 8.04 13.41
CA VAL A 797 -15.19 6.76 13.34
C VAL A 797 -15.22 6.18 11.92
N ASN A 798 -15.48 4.87 11.86
CA ASN A 798 -15.74 4.06 10.66
C ASN A 798 -14.62 4.12 9.60
N GLY A 799 -14.97 3.78 8.35
CA GLY A 799 -14.07 3.63 7.22
C GLY A 799 -13.58 2.18 6.99
N ALA A 800 -12.71 2.00 6.01
CA ALA A 800 -12.06 0.73 5.68
C ALA A 800 -10.54 0.80 5.88
N GLN A 801 -9.91 -0.33 6.15
CA GLN A 801 -8.44 -0.44 6.21
C GLN A 801 -7.81 -0.63 4.82
N GLN A 802 -8.59 -1.09 3.84
CA GLN A 802 -8.12 -1.40 2.48
C GLN A 802 -9.15 -0.95 1.42
N GLY A 803 -8.63 -0.63 0.23
CA GLY A 803 -9.42 -0.22 -0.92
C GLY A 803 -9.55 1.29 -1.10
N VAL A 804 -10.63 1.69 -1.78
CA VAL A 804 -11.00 3.07 -2.13
C VAL A 804 -12.52 3.23 -2.08
N ALA A 805 -13.00 4.45 -2.26
CA ALA A 805 -14.38 4.72 -2.57
C ALA A 805 -14.81 4.04 -3.88
N GLY A 806 -15.96 3.37 -3.86
CA GLY A 806 -16.58 2.70 -5.00
C GLY A 806 -17.27 1.40 -4.60
N PHE A 807 -18.37 1.06 -5.28
CA PHE A 807 -19.14 -0.16 -5.04
C PHE A 807 -18.23 -1.39 -5.10
N GLY A 808 -18.19 -2.19 -4.03
CA GLY A 808 -17.30 -3.36 -3.96
C GLY A 808 -15.80 -3.08 -3.88
N LEU A 809 -15.35 -1.81 -3.83
CA LEU A 809 -13.92 -1.45 -3.88
C LEU A 809 -13.23 -1.35 -2.50
N ALA A 810 -13.99 -1.36 -1.40
CA ALA A 810 -13.48 -1.27 -0.04
C ALA A 810 -13.63 -2.61 0.72
N THR A 811 -12.60 -2.98 1.49
CA THR A 811 -12.55 -4.23 2.28
C THR A 811 -11.90 -4.00 3.65
N ASN A 812 -12.09 -4.97 4.56
CA ASN A 812 -11.59 -4.91 5.95
C ASN A 812 -12.08 -3.67 6.74
N PRO A 813 -13.34 -3.66 7.21
CA PRO A 813 -13.95 -2.50 7.89
C PRO A 813 -13.24 -2.12 9.20
N ASN A 814 -13.08 -0.82 9.44
CA ASN A 814 -12.48 -0.31 10.66
C ASN A 814 -13.56 0.01 11.71
N LEU A 815 -13.79 -0.94 12.62
CA LEU A 815 -14.86 -0.92 13.63
C LEU A 815 -14.55 -0.08 14.89
N GLN A 816 -13.33 0.46 15.01
CA GLN A 816 -12.86 1.16 16.21
C GLN A 816 -13.09 2.67 16.11
N ALA A 817 -13.54 3.32 17.18
CA ALA A 817 -13.56 4.77 17.31
C ALA A 817 -12.21 5.31 17.82
N LEU A 818 -11.87 6.55 17.45
CA LEU A 818 -10.73 7.31 17.95
C LEU A 818 -11.19 8.70 18.42
N LEU A 819 -10.54 9.27 19.42
CA LEU A 819 -10.72 10.66 19.84
C LEU A 819 -9.46 11.45 19.50
N TYR A 820 -9.60 12.59 18.83
CA TYR A 820 -8.53 13.53 18.56
C TYR A 820 -8.70 14.76 19.47
N ASP A 821 -7.80 14.92 20.45
CA ASP A 821 -7.75 16.09 21.33
C ASP A 821 -6.66 17.06 20.82
N PRO A 822 -7.03 18.20 20.20
CA PRO A 822 -6.08 19.16 19.65
C PRO A 822 -5.22 19.86 20.73
N SER A 823 -5.63 19.80 22.01
CA SER A 823 -4.92 20.44 23.12
C SER A 823 -3.69 19.65 23.62
N GLN A 824 -3.58 18.37 23.27
CA GLN A 824 -2.39 17.56 23.58
C GLN A 824 -1.21 17.92 22.65
N PRO A 825 0.04 17.64 23.05
CA PRO A 825 1.18 17.71 22.14
C PRO A 825 1.03 16.72 20.97
N VAL A 826 1.61 17.10 19.83
CA VAL A 826 1.68 16.31 18.60
C VAL A 826 2.16 14.88 18.90
N GLY A 827 1.50 13.88 18.30
CA GLY A 827 1.77 12.46 18.55
C GLY A 827 1.09 11.89 19.80
N SER A 828 0.54 12.74 20.68
CA SER A 828 -0.20 12.33 21.90
C SER A 828 -1.68 12.74 21.89
N ARG A 829 -2.18 13.20 20.73
CA ARG A 829 -3.55 13.72 20.51
C ARG A 829 -4.60 12.64 20.27
N ILE A 830 -4.19 11.51 19.68
CA ILE A 830 -5.11 10.45 19.28
C ILE A 830 -5.26 9.44 20.43
N SER A 831 -6.47 9.27 20.90
CA SER A 831 -6.86 8.26 21.89
C SER A 831 -7.75 7.19 21.28
N ILE A 832 -7.60 5.94 21.73
CA ILE A 832 -8.41 4.80 21.30
C ILE A 832 -9.69 4.73 22.12
N LEU A 833 -10.84 4.62 21.44
CA LEU A 833 -12.17 4.49 22.02
C LEU A 833 -12.76 3.09 21.77
N ASN A 834 -14.04 2.92 22.07
CA ASN A 834 -14.76 1.65 21.96
C ASN A 834 -14.99 1.22 20.48
N THR A 835 -15.44 -0.02 20.27
CA THR A 835 -15.68 -0.61 18.95
C THR A 835 -17.17 -0.86 18.70
N THR A 836 -17.68 -0.58 17.50
CA THR A 836 -18.99 -1.09 17.04
C THR A 836 -18.87 -2.53 16.54
N ILE A 837 -20.01 -3.19 16.35
CA ILE A 837 -20.14 -4.46 15.61
C ILE A 837 -20.65 -4.26 14.18
N VAL A 838 -20.98 -3.02 13.78
CA VAL A 838 -21.55 -2.68 12.49
C VAL A 838 -20.45 -2.21 11.54
N ALA A 839 -20.23 -2.96 10.46
CA ALA A 839 -19.29 -2.60 9.41
C ALA A 839 -19.91 -1.52 8.52
N ARG A 840 -19.30 -0.33 8.48
CA ARG A 840 -19.78 0.83 7.71
C ARG A 840 -18.70 1.18 6.67
N LEU A 841 -18.79 0.46 5.55
CA LEU A 841 -17.96 0.54 4.32
C LEU A 841 -18.69 1.37 3.26
N TYR A 842 -18.06 1.61 2.08
CA TYR A 842 -18.48 2.49 0.97
C TYR A 842 -19.98 2.58 0.75
N HIS A 843 -20.44 3.75 0.32
CA HIS A 843 -21.68 4.28 0.85
C HIS A 843 -21.71 4.08 2.37
N SER A 844 -20.59 4.42 3.03
CA SER A 844 -20.51 4.48 4.50
C SER A 844 -21.49 5.53 5.01
N GLU A 845 -21.81 6.48 4.12
CA GLU A 845 -22.98 7.34 3.85
C GLU A 845 -23.96 7.72 4.92
N SER A 846 -24.07 6.97 5.99
CA SER A 846 -24.73 7.46 7.18
C SER A 846 -23.88 7.39 8.44
N THR A 847 -22.55 7.38 8.28
CA THR A 847 -21.61 7.87 9.29
C THR A 847 -21.78 9.38 9.49
N ARG A 848 -22.95 9.73 10.00
CA ARG A 848 -23.52 11.07 10.09
C ARG A 848 -23.46 11.44 11.52
N VAL A 849 -22.20 11.69 11.90
CA VAL A 849 -21.65 12.03 13.19
C VAL A 849 -22.19 13.40 13.66
N GLN A 850 -23.49 13.60 13.48
CA GLN A 850 -24.24 14.78 13.83
C GLN A 850 -24.34 14.81 15.35
N LEU A 851 -23.88 15.91 15.91
CA LEU A 851 -23.93 16.17 17.33
C LEU A 851 -25.38 16.45 17.72
N LEU A 852 -26.05 15.43 18.25
CA LEU A 852 -27.43 15.52 18.69
C LEU A 852 -27.56 16.57 19.80
N PRO A 853 -28.71 17.25 19.98
CA PRO A 853 -28.90 18.30 20.98
C PRO A 853 -28.73 17.91 22.46
N ASP A 854 -28.34 16.67 22.76
CA ASP A 854 -28.02 16.12 24.08
C ASP A 854 -26.52 15.87 24.29
N GLY A 855 -25.68 16.09 23.28
CA GLY A 855 -24.24 15.87 23.31
C GLY A 855 -23.80 14.47 22.89
N ARG A 856 -24.75 13.59 22.48
CA ARG A 856 -24.46 12.31 21.84
C ARG A 856 -24.24 12.48 20.33
N VAL A 857 -23.76 11.42 19.69
CA VAL A 857 -23.41 11.40 18.26
C VAL A 857 -24.26 10.37 17.51
N LEU A 858 -24.95 10.77 16.45
CA LEU A 858 -25.71 9.86 15.58
C LEU A 858 -24.78 9.07 14.63
N ILE A 859 -25.08 7.80 14.33
CA ILE A 859 -24.35 6.97 13.34
C ILE A 859 -25.32 5.94 12.71
N SER A 860 -25.72 6.12 11.46
CA SER A 860 -26.57 5.21 10.68
C SER A 860 -25.81 4.55 9.50
N GLY A 861 -26.50 3.79 8.64
CA GLY A 861 -26.08 3.54 7.24
C GLY A 861 -25.01 2.48 6.98
N SER A 862 -25.16 1.77 5.86
CA SER A 862 -24.22 1.78 4.73
C SER A 862 -24.74 0.96 3.53
N ASP A 863 -24.38 1.28 2.29
CA ASP A 863 -24.77 0.56 1.04
C ASP A 863 -23.54 0.15 0.17
N PRO A 864 -22.63 -0.71 0.67
CA PRO A 864 -21.36 -0.96 -0.02
C PRO A 864 -21.44 -1.79 -1.29
N GLN A 865 -22.53 -2.55 -1.45
CA GLN A 865 -22.68 -3.60 -2.46
C GLN A 865 -21.50 -4.58 -2.53
N THR A 866 -20.65 -4.61 -1.49
CA THR A 866 -19.49 -5.48 -1.37
C THR A 866 -19.94 -6.88 -0.94
N PRO A 867 -19.58 -7.96 -1.66
CA PRO A 867 -19.98 -9.32 -1.31
C PRO A 867 -19.65 -9.69 0.15
N GLY A 868 -20.70 -9.87 0.96
CA GLY A 868 -20.62 -10.18 2.40
C GLY A 868 -21.04 -9.03 3.33
N PHE A 869 -21.20 -7.81 2.82
CA PHE A 869 -21.66 -6.64 3.57
C PHE A 869 -22.98 -6.12 2.95
N PRO A 870 -24.14 -6.34 3.60
CA PRO A 870 -25.44 -5.92 3.07
C PRO A 870 -25.70 -4.42 3.31
N GLU A 871 -26.77 -3.89 2.70
CA GLU A 871 -27.35 -2.60 3.10
C GLU A 871 -27.67 -2.58 4.61
N GLU A 872 -27.30 -1.49 5.27
CA GLU A 872 -27.38 -1.31 6.72
C GLU A 872 -28.24 -0.10 7.07
N MET A 873 -29.47 -0.36 7.50
CA MET A 873 -30.47 0.67 7.86
C MET A 873 -30.49 0.96 9.38
N ARG A 874 -29.64 0.31 10.20
CA ARG A 874 -29.64 0.51 11.66
C ARG A 874 -28.98 1.84 12.05
N VAL A 875 -29.74 2.65 12.80
CA VAL A 875 -29.26 3.86 13.45
C VAL A 875 -28.71 3.51 14.83
N GLU A 876 -27.39 3.62 14.98
CA GLU A 876 -26.70 3.66 16.27
C GLU A 876 -26.55 5.12 16.75
N VAL A 877 -26.25 5.26 18.03
CA VAL A 877 -25.73 6.47 18.65
C VAL A 877 -24.46 6.11 19.41
N TYR A 878 -23.41 6.90 19.23
CA TYR A 878 -22.22 6.84 20.08
C TYR A 878 -22.37 7.81 21.24
N VAL A 879 -22.16 7.32 22.46
CA VAL A 879 -22.26 8.07 23.72
C VAL A 879 -20.84 8.40 24.21
N PRO A 880 -20.39 9.67 24.11
CA PRO A 880 -19.00 10.01 24.41
C PRO A 880 -18.63 9.94 25.91
N PRO A 881 -17.32 9.84 26.25
CA PRO A 881 -16.84 9.68 27.63
C PRO A 881 -17.27 10.76 28.63
N TYR A 882 -17.76 11.93 28.18
CA TYR A 882 -18.23 13.01 29.05
C TYR A 882 -19.68 12.83 29.55
N LEU A 883 -20.49 11.95 28.94
CA LEU A 883 -21.85 11.62 29.40
C LEU A 883 -21.86 10.37 30.29
N THR A 884 -20.96 9.42 30.04
CA THR A 884 -20.98 8.08 30.66
C THR A 884 -20.45 8.04 32.11
N GLN A 885 -20.03 9.17 32.68
CA GLN A 885 -19.46 9.26 34.04
C GLN A 885 -20.52 9.34 35.17
N GLY A 886 -21.82 9.27 34.84
CA GLY A 886 -22.91 9.38 35.84
C GLY A 886 -23.12 10.80 36.39
N ARG A 887 -22.55 11.80 35.71
CA ARG A 887 -22.66 13.23 36.02
C ARG A 887 -24.02 13.78 35.58
N THR A 888 -24.50 14.83 36.24
CA THR A 888 -25.74 15.51 35.81
C THR A 888 -25.42 16.60 34.79
N GLN A 889 -26.04 16.56 33.60
CA GLN A 889 -25.83 17.59 32.59
C GLN A 889 -26.35 18.96 33.08
N PRO A 890 -25.58 20.06 32.90
CA PRO A 890 -26.05 21.41 33.20
C PRO A 890 -27.21 21.82 32.28
N SER A 891 -28.00 22.80 32.70
CA SER A 891 -29.04 23.41 31.88
C SER A 891 -28.83 24.92 31.74
N PHE A 892 -29.28 25.49 30.63
CA PHE A 892 -29.25 26.93 30.41
C PHE A 892 -30.36 27.41 29.49
N THR A 893 -30.71 28.70 29.60
CA THR A 893 -31.61 29.39 28.67
C THR A 893 -30.87 30.55 28.00
N VAL A 894 -31.30 30.86 26.77
CA VAL A 894 -30.85 32.02 25.99
C VAL A 894 -32.07 32.90 25.73
N ASP A 895 -31.98 34.19 26.06
CA ASP A 895 -33.11 35.11 25.95
C ASP A 895 -33.33 35.60 24.51
N GLU A 896 -32.24 35.78 23.75
CA GLU A 896 -32.22 36.27 22.37
C GLU A 896 -31.50 35.28 21.44
N LYS A 897 -32.11 34.95 20.30
CA LYS A 897 -31.63 33.90 19.37
C LYS A 897 -30.96 34.43 18.09
N ASP A 898 -30.91 35.73 17.86
CA ASP A 898 -30.24 36.32 16.69
C ASP A 898 -29.20 37.33 17.17
N TRP A 899 -27.92 37.07 16.90
CA TRP A 899 -26.78 37.76 17.51
C TRP A 899 -26.02 38.57 16.44
N GLU A 900 -25.88 39.87 16.66
CA GLU A 900 -24.97 40.72 15.87
C GLU A 900 -23.50 40.43 16.22
N TYR A 901 -22.59 40.59 15.25
CA TYR A 901 -21.15 40.38 15.48
C TYR A 901 -20.60 41.31 16.57
N GLY A 902 -19.84 40.76 17.52
CA GLY A 902 -19.26 41.49 18.65
C GLY A 902 -20.26 41.98 19.71
N SER A 903 -21.56 41.70 19.56
CA SER A 903 -22.57 42.05 20.57
C SER A 903 -22.50 41.12 21.80
N SER A 904 -23.03 41.56 22.94
CA SER A 904 -22.96 40.85 24.23
C SER A 904 -24.33 40.36 24.66
N HIS A 905 -24.52 39.05 24.73
CA HIS A 905 -25.79 38.37 24.98
C HIS A 905 -25.83 37.72 26.35
N THR A 906 -27.02 37.63 26.95
CA THR A 906 -27.19 37.03 28.28
C THR A 906 -27.71 35.60 28.18
N ILE A 907 -27.09 34.71 28.97
CA ILE A 907 -27.56 33.35 29.22
C ILE A 907 -27.72 33.14 30.73
N HIS A 908 -28.73 32.36 31.12
CA HIS A 908 -28.94 31.96 32.51
C HIS A 908 -28.57 30.48 32.66
N VAL A 909 -27.63 30.18 33.56
CA VAL A 909 -27.02 28.84 33.70
C VAL A 909 -27.36 28.18 35.04
N GLN A 910 -27.56 26.86 35.00
CA GLN A 910 -27.67 25.99 36.15
C GLN A 910 -26.62 24.88 36.04
N LEU A 911 -25.54 25.04 36.80
CA LEU A 911 -24.47 24.06 36.98
C LEU A 911 -24.80 23.13 38.16
N PHE A 912 -24.19 21.94 38.19
CA PHE A 912 -24.48 20.90 39.19
C PHE A 912 -23.24 20.36 39.90
N GLU A 913 -22.07 20.37 39.26
CA GLU A 913 -20.83 19.81 39.81
C GLU A 913 -19.73 20.86 40.00
N GLY A 914 -19.56 21.77 39.05
CA GLY A 914 -18.53 22.81 39.05
C GLY A 914 -19.05 24.20 39.42
N THR A 915 -18.25 25.20 39.08
CA THR A 915 -18.55 26.62 39.28
C THR A 915 -18.45 27.38 37.96
N THR A 916 -18.93 28.63 37.93
CA THR A 916 -18.76 29.53 36.78
C THR A 916 -17.31 29.93 36.51
N GLU A 917 -16.38 29.66 37.44
CA GLU A 917 -14.92 29.80 37.21
C GLU A 917 -14.33 28.60 36.43
N THR A 918 -14.99 27.43 36.48
CA THR A 918 -14.58 26.19 35.79
C THR A 918 -15.44 25.85 34.56
N MET A 919 -16.47 26.65 34.31
CA MET A 919 -17.39 26.50 33.19
C MET A 919 -16.69 26.81 31.86
N ARG A 920 -17.14 26.19 30.77
CA ARG A 920 -16.80 26.62 29.39
C ARG A 920 -18.08 26.84 28.60
N VAL A 921 -18.05 27.78 27.66
CA VAL A 921 -19.09 27.95 26.63
C VAL A 921 -18.47 27.55 25.29
N SER A 922 -19.18 26.80 24.47
CA SER A 922 -18.77 26.51 23.09
C SER A 922 -19.94 26.64 22.13
N MET A 923 -19.62 26.92 20.87
CA MET A 923 -20.56 27.10 19.77
C MET A 923 -20.08 26.28 18.58
N ILE A 924 -20.94 25.43 18.03
CA ILE A 924 -20.65 24.58 16.88
C ILE A 924 -21.59 24.96 15.74
N ALA A 925 -21.03 25.19 14.55
CA ALA A 925 -21.81 25.64 13.38
C ALA A 925 -22.89 24.62 12.98
N ALA A 926 -24.06 25.12 12.57
CA ALA A 926 -25.12 24.30 11.99
C ALA A 926 -24.65 23.72 10.65
N THR A 927 -24.49 22.41 10.59
CA THR A 927 -24.03 21.75 9.37
C THR A 927 -24.95 20.64 8.91
N SER A 928 -25.30 20.70 7.63
CA SER A 928 -25.71 19.50 6.92
C SER A 928 -24.50 18.60 6.81
N SER A 929 -24.58 17.41 7.42
CA SER A 929 -23.70 16.33 7.02
C SER A 929 -24.26 15.81 5.70
N THR A 930 -23.46 15.88 4.63
CA THR A 930 -23.89 15.55 3.27
C THR A 930 -23.14 14.33 2.76
N ASN A 931 -23.86 13.38 2.16
CA ASN A 931 -23.35 12.14 1.58
C ASN A 931 -24.31 11.64 0.49
N ILE A 932 -24.72 12.63 -0.32
CA ILE A 932 -25.53 12.47 -1.51
C ILE A 932 -24.68 11.86 -2.62
N LEU A 933 -24.62 10.54 -2.62
CA LEU A 933 -23.69 9.72 -3.41
C LEU A 933 -23.68 10.03 -4.91
N LEU A 934 -22.72 10.84 -5.39
CA LEU A 934 -21.54 10.49 -6.31
C LEU A 934 -18.81 11.81 -6.30
N PRO A 935 -18.11 12.50 -7.29
CA PRO A 935 -17.24 13.67 -7.10
C PRO A 935 -17.37 14.75 -6.00
N SER A 936 -18.47 15.15 -5.37
CA SER A 936 -18.46 16.19 -4.31
C SER A 936 -19.77 16.35 -3.49
N LEU A 937 -19.63 16.90 -2.26
CA LEU A 937 -20.53 16.89 -1.07
C LEU A 937 -21.41 15.66 -0.79
N PRO A 938 -20.91 14.43 -1.01
CA PRO A 938 -20.39 13.58 0.07
C PRO A 938 -19.18 13.92 0.92
N GLN A 939 -19.40 14.69 1.98
CA GLN A 939 -18.45 14.77 3.05
C GLN A 939 -18.22 13.37 3.65
N HIS A 940 -17.13 12.72 3.23
CA HIS A 940 -16.56 11.58 3.92
C HIS A 940 -15.88 12.08 5.19
N GLY A 941 -16.74 12.28 6.19
CA GLY A 941 -16.39 12.73 7.53
C GLY A 941 -16.35 14.21 7.81
N ASN A 942 -16.56 15.02 6.79
CA ASN A 942 -16.45 16.46 6.95
C ASN A 942 -17.83 17.04 7.25
N ALA A 943 -17.83 18.32 7.55
CA ALA A 943 -19.01 19.14 7.43
C ALA A 943 -18.51 20.51 6.95
N MET A 944 -18.81 20.89 5.71
CA MET A 944 -18.24 22.12 5.14
C MET A 944 -18.90 23.32 5.81
N GLY A 945 -18.10 24.08 6.56
CA GLY A 945 -18.56 25.09 7.50
C GLY A 945 -18.50 24.68 8.98
N MET A 946 -18.29 23.39 9.30
CA MET A 946 -18.13 22.94 10.69
C MET A 946 -16.92 23.62 11.32
N ARG A 947 -17.19 24.28 12.45
CA ARG A 947 -16.25 25.07 13.21
C ARG A 947 -16.71 25.06 14.66
N THR A 948 -15.76 24.87 15.57
CA THR A 948 -15.98 25.04 17.00
C THR A 948 -15.41 26.39 17.42
N ILE A 949 -16.23 27.20 18.08
CA ILE A 949 -15.86 28.51 18.59
C ILE A 949 -16.05 28.52 20.11
N PHE A 950 -15.01 28.93 20.84
CA PHE A 950 -15.05 29.21 22.28
C PHE A 950 -15.08 30.73 22.49
N PRO A 951 -16.27 31.32 22.72
CA PRO A 951 -16.42 32.76 22.90
C PRO A 951 -15.89 33.26 24.25
N GLU A 952 -15.58 34.54 24.31
CA GLU A 952 -15.37 35.23 25.58
C GLU A 952 -16.69 35.29 26.34
N PHE A 953 -16.66 35.01 27.64
CA PHE A 953 -17.82 35.14 28.52
C PHE A 953 -17.41 35.62 29.91
N THR A 954 -18.33 36.25 30.62
CA THR A 954 -18.18 36.65 32.03
C THR A 954 -19.45 36.29 32.80
N CYS A 955 -19.33 35.91 34.08
CA CYS A 955 -20.47 35.47 34.89
C CYS A 955 -20.61 36.27 36.19
N VAL A 956 -21.86 36.59 36.56
CA VAL A 956 -22.24 37.22 37.82
C VAL A 956 -23.31 36.35 38.48
N GLY A 957 -22.86 35.43 39.34
CA GLY A 957 -23.72 34.35 39.84
C GLY A 957 -24.12 33.40 38.71
N ASN A 958 -25.41 33.06 38.63
CA ASN A 958 -26.00 32.18 37.61
C ASN A 958 -26.34 32.88 36.28
N THR A 959 -25.98 34.15 36.11
CA THR A 959 -26.19 34.90 34.88
C THR A 959 -24.85 35.16 34.23
N CYS A 960 -24.68 34.74 32.98
CA CYS A 960 -23.45 34.92 32.23
C CYS A 960 -23.70 35.73 30.96
N THR A 961 -22.79 36.64 30.65
CA THR A 961 -22.78 37.43 29.42
C THR A 961 -21.73 36.86 28.49
N VAL A 962 -22.15 36.41 27.30
CA VAL A 962 -21.31 35.83 26.25
C VAL A 962 -21.15 36.86 25.13
N VAL A 963 -19.93 37.02 24.62
CA VAL A 963 -19.63 37.93 23.51
C VAL A 963 -19.66 37.16 22.18
N ALA A 964 -20.50 37.62 21.26
CA ALA A 964 -20.59 37.04 19.92
C ALA A 964 -19.26 37.22 19.14
N PRO A 965 -18.95 36.34 18.17
CA PRO A 965 -17.73 36.45 17.36
C PRO A 965 -17.60 37.82 16.69
N PRO A 966 -16.37 38.36 16.49
CA PRO A 966 -16.19 39.77 16.13
C PRO A 966 -16.52 40.10 14.67
N ASN A 967 -16.57 39.12 13.77
CA ASN A 967 -16.83 39.33 12.35
C ASN A 967 -17.19 38.03 11.60
N GLN A 968 -17.68 38.24 10.37
CA GLN A 968 -18.07 37.25 9.35
C GLN A 968 -16.94 36.33 8.81
N PHE A 969 -15.68 36.52 9.20
CA PHE A 969 -14.54 35.71 8.74
C PHE A 969 -14.10 34.70 9.81
N VAL A 970 -14.15 35.09 11.09
CA VAL A 970 -14.04 34.18 12.25
C VAL A 970 -15.26 33.27 12.35
N SER A 971 -16.45 33.83 12.10
CA SER A 971 -17.72 33.13 12.12
C SER A 971 -18.54 33.54 10.89
N PRO A 972 -18.57 32.75 9.80
CA PRO A 972 -19.48 32.99 8.69
C PRO A 972 -20.94 33.13 9.17
N PRO A 973 -21.78 33.90 8.46
CA PRO A 973 -23.19 34.06 8.84
C PRO A 973 -23.89 32.70 8.79
N GLY A 974 -24.66 32.38 9.83
CA GLY A 974 -25.24 31.05 9.96
C GLY A 974 -25.88 30.76 11.32
N TRP A 975 -26.38 29.55 11.46
CA TRP A 975 -26.90 29.00 12.71
C TRP A 975 -25.83 28.24 13.48
N TRP A 976 -25.97 28.15 14.80
CA TRP A 976 -24.98 27.56 15.71
C TRP A 976 -25.69 26.87 16.88
N GLN A 977 -25.22 25.68 17.26
CA GLN A 977 -25.53 25.04 18.54
C GLN A 977 -24.60 25.63 19.60
N ILE A 978 -25.15 26.40 20.54
CA ILE A 978 -24.44 26.85 21.74
C ILE A 978 -24.60 25.81 22.87
N TRP A 979 -23.52 25.61 23.61
CA TRP A 979 -23.38 24.63 24.69
C TRP A 979 -22.76 25.28 25.93
N VAL A 980 -23.17 24.82 27.11
CA VAL A 980 -22.53 25.13 28.39
C VAL A 980 -21.94 23.85 28.95
N LEU A 981 -20.64 23.86 29.26
CA LEU A 981 -19.93 22.71 29.83
C LEU A 981 -19.64 22.95 31.31
N ASP A 982 -20.15 22.03 32.14
CA ASP A 982 -19.79 21.93 33.55
C ASP A 982 -18.60 20.98 33.67
N GLY A 983 -17.39 21.54 33.69
CA GLY A 983 -16.13 20.78 33.56
C GLY A 983 -16.03 20.04 32.22
N PRO A 984 -16.10 18.69 32.20
CA PRO A 984 -16.15 17.92 30.96
C PRO A 984 -17.56 17.78 30.36
N THR A 985 -18.63 17.92 31.15
CA THR A 985 -19.97 17.48 30.74
C THR A 985 -20.79 18.61 30.11
N PRO A 986 -21.25 18.47 28.85
CA PRO A 986 -22.06 19.48 28.18
C PRO A 986 -23.53 19.43 28.64
N SER A 987 -24.18 20.58 28.54
CA SER A 987 -25.62 20.75 28.61
C SER A 987 -26.35 20.08 27.43
N HIS A 988 -27.67 20.20 27.37
CA HIS A 988 -28.36 20.20 26.07
C HIS A 988 -28.03 21.48 25.28
N SER A 989 -28.06 21.44 23.95
CA SER A 989 -27.78 22.63 23.12
C SER A 989 -28.99 23.55 22.96
N ASN A 990 -28.74 24.85 22.82
CA ASN A 990 -29.71 25.80 22.25
C ASN A 990 -29.25 26.26 20.86
N TRP A 991 -30.20 26.57 19.98
CA TRP A 991 -29.93 27.17 18.68
C TRP A 991 -29.90 28.70 18.75
N ILE A 992 -28.82 29.28 18.24
CA ILE A 992 -28.67 30.71 17.97
C ILE A 992 -28.28 30.93 16.51
N ARG A 993 -28.55 32.13 15.99
CA ARG A 993 -28.16 32.63 14.67
C ARG A 993 -27.15 33.75 14.88
N ILE A 994 -26.10 33.79 14.07
CA ILE A 994 -25.04 34.80 14.17
C ILE A 994 -24.90 35.48 12.80
N GLY A 995 -24.94 36.81 12.80
CA GLY A 995 -24.72 37.63 11.60
C GLY A 995 -25.92 37.80 10.66
N GLY A 996 -27.10 37.30 11.03
CA GLY A 996 -28.32 37.43 10.23
C GLY A 996 -28.23 36.75 8.86
N ASP A 997 -28.85 37.36 7.84
CA ASP A 997 -28.81 36.91 6.44
C ASP A 997 -28.43 38.07 5.49
N PRO A 998 -27.12 38.33 5.31
CA PRO A 998 -26.63 39.44 4.48
C PRO A 998 -26.87 39.24 2.98
N ALA A 999 -27.04 37.99 2.51
CA ALA A 999 -27.32 37.67 1.12
C ALA A 999 -28.83 37.74 0.76
N GLN A 1000 -29.69 37.96 1.76
CA GLN A 1000 -31.15 37.93 1.65
C GLN A 1000 -31.71 36.61 1.12
N LEU A 1001 -31.04 35.50 1.44
CA LEU A 1001 -31.47 34.14 1.09
C LEU A 1001 -32.90 33.83 1.53
N GLY A 1002 -33.35 34.36 2.68
CA GLY A 1002 -34.73 34.21 3.17
C GLY A 1002 -35.79 34.88 2.29
N ASN A 1003 -35.40 35.73 1.34
CA ASN A 1003 -36.23 36.31 0.28
C ASN A 1003 -36.03 35.60 -1.08
N TRP A 1004 -35.28 34.48 -1.12
CA TRP A 1004 -34.93 33.72 -2.32
C TRP A 1004 -35.30 32.22 -2.19
N PRO A 1005 -35.68 31.55 -3.29
CA PRO A 1005 -36.02 32.13 -4.59
C PRO A 1005 -37.41 32.79 -4.56
N ASN A 1006 -37.55 33.97 -5.17
CA ASN A 1006 -38.81 34.70 -5.19
C ASN A 1006 -39.74 34.19 -6.31
N PHE A 1007 -40.19 32.93 -6.18
CA PHE A 1007 -41.14 32.28 -7.08
C PHE A 1007 -42.35 31.74 -6.27
N PRO A 1008 -43.53 31.54 -6.89
CA PRO A 1008 -44.73 31.09 -6.17
C PRO A 1008 -44.63 29.68 -5.56
N ASP A 1009 -43.75 28.84 -6.10
CA ASP A 1009 -43.58 27.43 -5.70
C ASP A 1009 -42.66 27.23 -4.47
N PHE A 1010 -42.09 28.29 -3.90
CA PHE A 1010 -41.11 28.22 -2.81
C PHE A 1010 -41.48 29.13 -1.63
N THR A 1011 -41.21 28.66 -0.40
CA THR A 1011 -41.45 29.41 0.83
C THR A 1011 -40.33 30.39 1.11
N LEU A 1012 -40.70 31.66 1.30
CA LEU A 1012 -39.83 32.73 1.75
C LEU A 1012 -39.95 32.90 3.28
N PRO A 1013 -39.01 32.37 4.11
CA PRO A 1013 -39.07 32.54 5.56
C PRO A 1013 -38.78 34.00 5.99
N GLY A 1014 -38.20 34.80 5.10
CA GLY A 1014 -37.75 36.16 5.36
C GLY A 1014 -36.37 36.23 6.00
N VAL A 1015 -35.78 37.43 6.02
CA VAL A 1015 -34.41 37.69 6.47
C VAL A 1015 -34.28 38.02 7.96
N GLY A 1016 -35.37 38.50 8.58
CA GLY A 1016 -35.41 39.01 9.96
C GLY A 1016 -35.25 37.94 11.04
N PRO A 1017 -35.31 38.33 12.33
CA PRO A 1017 -35.02 37.43 13.45
C PRO A 1017 -36.06 36.31 13.58
N PRO A 1018 -35.71 35.16 14.21
CA PRO A 1018 -36.60 34.00 14.39
C PRO A 1018 -37.99 34.34 14.96
N ALA A 1019 -38.97 33.48 14.71
CA ALA A 1019 -40.37 33.66 15.10
C ALA A 1019 -40.63 33.30 16.58
#